data_AF-A0A7X8YU11-F1
#
_entry.id   AF-A0A7X8YU11-F1
#
_cell.length_a   1.000
_cell.length_b   1.000
_cell.length_c   1.000
_cell.angle_alpha   90.00
_cell.angle_beta   90.00
_cell.angle_gamma   90.00
#
_symmetry.space_group_name_H-M   'P 1'
#
loop_
_entity.id
_entity.type
_entity.pdbx_description
1 polymer ?
#
loop_
_entity_poly.entity_id
_entity_poly.type
_entity_poly.pdbx_seq_one_letter_code
_entity_poly.pdbx_strand_id
1 'polypeptide(L)'
;GVFGCAFRHLRSLGLRRRLHSTTLSRYGRLSAADTPRGDLRRRTAEEHERVFRAWLENPLEIRYDDALRHAWRRYLRRRADLAGGYGRLQRVLFGDPETNFRRATRDLLLTFGLHLLNQWKGAAGNNFLSLAAHLAGSEPHDASRLSDPTVLDILRHREILPLFPEECGNFLLFDLIYNRLLDGMREIAHEAGQRNVIEQESVRRLFERSLEQAAEELAGHGADAAHGADALFGPEWRARLEPRFMAWVDHFARRSRRSPMLKQVEAWKKLVHPRISEPLFAVVTFYFEHLLPGYFESQRTGRPYDGRLTPRNIGIRDFWNRLDRAYRDLLIQEELERRKKREPVTPPRLIEHFFVDFRETDPEVMSADPVHFPGLRASLEEALARGVTPCGAVTGIGTLRDGRRVGAVISNLQFQAGAFDMAAAEKFCRLLVECWRRRLPVVAFISSGGMQTKEGAAALFPMAVLNDRITRFVRDAELPVLCFGFGDCTGGAQASFVTHPLVQTYYFSGTGMPFAGQIVVPEHLPCPATLSNYLSRVPGSMRGLVRHPFADDLDDCLAAIDPDIPPASETVEDVIGRILRMDLEPAPAPPAAPETEDAPPAGPFRRVLVHARGCAAEKIVRKAQEEGLEVVLAQSDADMTSAAAARLDPARDRLVCIGGNTPSESYLNARSILRLAECSGAEALHPGIGFLSENADFARLARARGIRFIGPPTAAMDRMGNKSNAVQTALGLGIPVVPGSHGVITHPEAAARVAAEIGYPVIIKAVHGGGGKGIGVVETPDRFAETFRRISAEAGSAFGSGDVYLERFVRSLRHIEVQLLGDTHGNTRALGLRDCSVQRNNQKIIEESGSTLLPAGLERAVYEYAERIAAGIGYAGAGTVEFIFDLERQAVYFMEMNTRLQVEHPVTEAVSGVDIVAEQFRIAAGGSIAGLQPRREGYAMELRINAERAALDAAGALTFLPSPGKVSRLRFPEAEGILLIPGVLEGEAVTPYYDGMLAQLIGHAPTRAEVIARLRGYLDRVDIRGVGTNIPLLRRILDDEVFLSGGYDTRFLEGFTRRTELEALVRETEEAAGGTALRLEGLEIPGTGQLRVLSPSAGVFYRSASPDAPGFVSEGEIVDPERTLCLLEAMKLFQPLALESYRSGGRKVYPADAYEIVRIVPENGRSVNQGELLFVIRPAARPA
;
A
#
# COMPACT_ATOMS: atom_id res chain seq x y z
N GLY A 1 -25.50 -13.68 -44.47
CA GLY A 1 -26.52 -14.56 -45.07
C GLY A 1 -27.81 -14.54 -44.27
N VAL A 2 -28.95 -14.72 -44.93
CA VAL A 2 -30.31 -14.68 -44.37
C VAL A 2 -30.47 -15.60 -43.13
N PHE A 3 -29.84 -16.77 -43.16
CA PHE A 3 -29.81 -17.71 -42.02
C PHE A 3 -29.22 -17.09 -40.75
N GLY A 4 -28.13 -16.34 -40.86
CA GLY A 4 -27.52 -15.64 -39.72
C GLY A 4 -28.43 -14.56 -39.14
N CYS A 5 -29.21 -13.85 -39.98
CA CYS A 5 -30.18 -12.86 -39.51
C CYS A 5 -31.38 -13.51 -38.81
N ALA A 6 -31.92 -14.60 -39.37
CA ALA A 6 -33.02 -15.35 -38.78
C ALA A 6 -32.62 -15.99 -37.43
N PHE A 7 -31.43 -16.62 -37.35
CA PHE A 7 -30.92 -17.21 -36.12
C PHE A 7 -30.70 -16.16 -35.03
N ARG A 8 -30.10 -15.00 -35.35
CA ARG A 8 -29.96 -13.88 -34.41
C ARG A 8 -31.33 -13.36 -33.93
N HIS A 9 -32.32 -13.28 -34.82
CA HIS A 9 -33.67 -12.84 -34.45
C HIS A 9 -34.37 -13.83 -33.50
N LEU A 10 -34.28 -15.15 -33.77
CA LEU A 10 -34.83 -16.19 -32.91
C LEU A 10 -34.19 -16.21 -31.51
N ARG A 11 -32.86 -16.04 -31.43
CA ARG A 11 -32.15 -15.91 -30.14
C ARG A 11 -32.64 -14.69 -29.34
N SER A 12 -32.84 -13.56 -30.00
CA SER A 12 -33.33 -12.33 -29.39
C SER A 12 -34.79 -12.47 -28.89
N LEU A 13 -35.65 -13.21 -29.61
CA LEU A 13 -36.99 -13.57 -29.15
C LEU A 13 -36.96 -14.51 -27.93
N GLY A 14 -36.06 -15.50 -27.93
CA GLY A 14 -35.86 -16.42 -26.80
C GLY A 14 -35.39 -15.73 -25.52
N LEU A 15 -34.47 -14.76 -25.64
CA LEU A 15 -34.00 -13.96 -24.52
C LEU A 15 -35.11 -13.04 -23.97
N ARG A 16 -35.86 -12.38 -24.84
CA ARG A 16 -36.93 -11.44 -24.43
C ARG A 16 -38.07 -12.11 -23.66
N ARG A 17 -38.36 -13.38 -23.93
CA ARG A 17 -39.38 -14.17 -23.19
C ARG A 17 -39.06 -14.35 -21.71
N ARG A 18 -37.84 -14.04 -21.27
CA ARG A 18 -37.40 -14.13 -19.88
C ARG A 18 -37.70 -12.86 -19.07
N LEU A 19 -38.07 -11.74 -19.70
CA LEU A 19 -38.49 -10.54 -18.99
C LEU A 19 -39.92 -10.73 -18.46
N HIS A 20 -40.12 -10.42 -17.17
CA HIS A 20 -41.42 -10.49 -16.50
C HIS A 20 -41.77 -9.14 -15.88
N SER A 21 -42.87 -8.53 -16.34
CA SER A 21 -43.41 -7.28 -15.80
C SER A 21 -44.92 -7.42 -15.53
N THR A 22 -45.48 -6.46 -14.81
CA THR A 22 -46.94 -6.36 -14.62
C THR A 22 -47.43 -4.95 -14.97
N THR A 23 -48.75 -4.74 -14.91
CA THR A 23 -49.37 -3.44 -15.17
C THR A 23 -50.26 -3.03 -14.02
N LEU A 24 -50.44 -1.72 -13.82
CA LEU A 24 -51.37 -1.14 -12.84
C LEU A 24 -52.75 -1.84 -12.83
N SER A 25 -53.31 -2.11 -14.01
CA SER A 25 -54.62 -2.76 -14.17
C SER A 25 -54.69 -4.24 -13.74
N ARG A 26 -53.54 -4.94 -13.74
CA ARG A 26 -53.44 -6.37 -13.40
C ARG A 26 -53.00 -6.62 -11.96
N TYR A 27 -52.35 -5.64 -11.32
CA TYR A 27 -51.86 -5.74 -9.95
C TYR A 27 -52.99 -5.95 -8.92
N GLY A 28 -54.16 -5.35 -9.15
CA GLY A 28 -55.34 -5.45 -8.27
C GLY A 28 -56.06 -6.81 -8.22
N ARG A 29 -55.52 -7.88 -8.83
CA ARG A 29 -56.20 -9.21 -8.91
C ARG A 29 -55.43 -10.37 -8.26
N LEU A 30 -54.35 -10.11 -7.53
CA LEU A 30 -53.62 -11.15 -6.80
C LEU A 30 -54.16 -11.25 -5.36
N SER A 31 -54.43 -12.48 -4.89
CA SER A 31 -54.96 -12.72 -3.55
C SER A 31 -54.08 -12.08 -2.48
N ALA A 32 -54.69 -11.69 -1.36
CA ALA A 32 -53.95 -11.28 -0.17
C ALA A 32 -52.95 -12.40 0.18
N ALA A 33 -51.67 -12.12 0.03
CA ALA A 33 -50.66 -12.91 0.73
C ALA A 33 -50.65 -12.37 2.15
N ASP A 34 -50.70 -13.25 3.14
CA ASP A 34 -50.54 -12.88 4.53
C ASP A 34 -49.14 -12.28 4.72
N THR A 35 -49.07 -10.96 4.60
CA THR A 35 -47.92 -10.18 5.04
C THR A 35 -47.94 -10.27 6.56
N PRO A 36 -46.82 -10.57 7.25
CA PRO A 36 -46.79 -10.52 8.71
C PRO A 36 -47.29 -9.14 9.15
N ARG A 37 -48.46 -9.09 9.79
CA ARG A 37 -49.04 -7.83 10.28
C ARG A 37 -48.18 -7.33 11.46
N GLY A 38 -47.71 -6.08 11.41
CA GLY A 38 -47.01 -5.44 12.53
C GLY A 38 -46.01 -4.34 12.11
N ASP A 39 -45.79 -3.38 13.01
CA ASP A 39 -44.82 -2.28 12.86
C ASP A 39 -43.39 -2.82 12.66
N LEU A 40 -42.64 -2.27 11.70
CA LEU A 40 -41.22 -2.60 11.47
C LEU A 40 -40.36 -2.34 12.72
N ARG A 41 -40.66 -1.29 13.48
CA ARG A 41 -39.99 -1.00 14.76
C ARG A 41 -40.23 -2.11 15.76
N ARG A 42 -41.48 -2.57 15.85
CA ARG A 42 -41.87 -3.69 16.72
C ARG A 42 -41.15 -4.98 16.34
N ARG A 43 -41.05 -5.31 15.05
CA ARG A 43 -40.32 -6.50 14.58
C ARG A 43 -38.81 -6.41 14.81
N THR A 44 -38.25 -5.22 14.66
CA THR A 44 -36.83 -4.96 14.96
C THR A 44 -36.56 -5.15 16.45
N ALA A 45 -37.48 -4.67 17.30
CA ALA A 45 -37.43 -4.91 18.74
C ALA A 45 -37.60 -6.41 19.09
N GLU A 46 -38.55 -7.11 18.46
CA GLU A 46 -38.75 -8.56 18.62
C GLU A 46 -37.52 -9.37 18.18
N GLU A 47 -36.84 -8.95 17.11
CA GLU A 47 -35.59 -9.55 16.64
C GLU A 47 -34.43 -9.32 17.61
N HIS A 48 -34.24 -8.09 18.08
CA HIS A 48 -33.24 -7.77 19.10
C HIS A 48 -33.47 -8.56 20.38
N GLU A 49 -34.73 -8.66 20.81
CA GLU A 49 -35.10 -9.42 21.99
C GLU A 49 -34.89 -10.92 21.77
N ARG A 50 -35.17 -11.46 20.58
CA ARG A 50 -34.88 -12.86 20.23
C ARG A 50 -33.38 -13.16 20.31
N VAL A 51 -32.54 -12.28 19.76
CA VAL A 51 -31.08 -12.43 19.80
C VAL A 51 -30.56 -12.41 21.25
N PHE A 52 -31.07 -11.50 22.08
CA PHE A 52 -30.69 -11.42 23.48
C PHE A 52 -31.18 -12.65 24.28
N ARG A 53 -32.42 -13.11 24.08
CA ARG A 53 -32.95 -14.33 24.71
C ARG A 53 -32.15 -15.57 24.33
N ALA A 54 -31.76 -15.70 23.06
CA ALA A 54 -30.91 -16.82 22.61
C ALA A 54 -29.56 -16.86 23.34
N TRP A 55 -28.97 -15.70 23.65
CA TRP A 55 -27.77 -15.62 24.48
C TRP A 55 -28.04 -15.97 25.95
N LEU A 56 -29.17 -15.55 26.53
CA LEU A 56 -29.57 -15.93 27.90
C LEU A 56 -29.76 -17.44 28.08
N GLU A 57 -30.24 -18.12 27.03
CA GLU A 57 -30.43 -19.57 27.05
C GLU A 57 -29.12 -20.36 26.96
N ASN A 58 -28.07 -19.77 26.36
CA ASN A 58 -26.78 -20.42 26.16
C ASN A 58 -25.59 -19.49 26.49
N PRO A 59 -25.45 -19.04 27.76
CA PRO A 59 -24.35 -18.19 28.16
C PRO A 59 -23.02 -18.97 28.18
N LEU A 60 -21.93 -18.30 27.80
CA LEU A 60 -20.60 -18.91 27.72
C LEU A 60 -20.11 -19.37 29.10
N GLU A 61 -19.60 -20.59 29.20
CA GLU A 61 -18.85 -21.05 30.38
C GLU A 61 -17.46 -20.40 30.42
N ILE A 62 -17.06 -19.84 31.57
CA ILE A 62 -15.77 -19.12 31.66
C ILE A 62 -14.54 -20.03 31.44
N ARG A 63 -14.71 -21.35 31.43
CA ARG A 63 -13.64 -22.27 31.09
C ARG A 63 -13.21 -22.15 29.62
N TYR A 64 -14.02 -21.62 28.74
CA TYR A 64 -13.61 -21.44 27.34
C TYR A 64 -12.87 -20.13 27.08
N ASP A 65 -12.72 -19.26 28.09
CA ASP A 65 -12.01 -17.98 27.98
C ASP A 65 -11.03 -17.80 29.15
N ASP A 66 -9.73 -17.88 28.86
CA ASP A 66 -8.69 -17.75 29.88
C ASP A 66 -8.71 -16.38 30.57
N ALA A 67 -9.07 -15.29 29.88
CA ALA A 67 -9.09 -13.97 30.49
C ALA A 67 -10.22 -13.85 31.53
N LEU A 68 -11.42 -14.34 31.19
CA LEU A 68 -12.55 -14.41 32.13
C LEU A 68 -12.21 -15.30 33.33
N ARG A 69 -11.63 -16.47 33.07
CA ARG A 69 -11.23 -17.43 34.11
C ARG A 69 -10.20 -16.85 35.08
N HIS A 70 -9.17 -16.19 34.57
CA HIS A 70 -8.13 -15.58 35.39
C HIS A 70 -8.67 -14.41 36.22
N ALA A 71 -9.54 -13.57 35.64
CA ALA A 71 -10.18 -12.47 36.36
C ALA A 71 -11.04 -12.99 37.52
N TRP A 72 -11.86 -14.03 37.28
CA TRP A 72 -12.68 -14.66 38.31
C TRP A 72 -11.86 -15.29 39.44
N ARG A 73 -10.82 -16.06 39.11
CA ARG A 73 -9.91 -16.65 40.12
C ARG A 73 -9.19 -15.58 40.95
N ARG A 74 -8.78 -14.48 40.32
CA ARG A 74 -8.15 -13.35 41.00
C ARG A 74 -9.12 -12.68 41.96
N TYR A 75 -10.37 -12.45 41.55
CA TYR A 75 -11.43 -11.93 42.40
C TYR A 75 -11.63 -12.81 43.64
N LEU A 76 -11.82 -14.13 43.45
CA LEU A 76 -12.01 -15.07 44.56
C LEU A 76 -10.81 -15.11 45.52
N ARG A 77 -9.58 -15.07 45.00
CA ARG A 77 -8.37 -15.01 45.83
C ARG A 77 -8.34 -13.73 46.68
N ARG A 78 -8.62 -12.57 46.09
CA ARG A 78 -8.64 -11.29 46.82
C ARG A 78 -9.80 -11.18 47.81
N ARG A 79 -10.93 -11.84 47.52
CA ARG A 79 -12.05 -11.97 48.46
C ARG A 79 -11.65 -12.79 49.69
N ALA A 80 -10.93 -13.90 49.49
CA ALA A 80 -10.41 -14.72 50.59
C ALA A 80 -9.36 -13.98 51.43
N ASP A 81 -8.48 -13.19 50.79
CA ASP A 81 -7.51 -12.31 51.46
C ASP A 81 -8.20 -11.32 52.44
N LEU A 82 -9.40 -10.85 52.10
CA LEU A 82 -10.20 -9.93 52.91
C LEU A 82 -10.69 -10.57 54.22
N ALA A 83 -11.01 -11.87 54.18
CA ALA A 83 -11.44 -12.64 55.35
C ALA A 83 -10.27 -13.10 56.23
N GLY A 84 -9.06 -13.21 55.68
CA GLY A 84 -7.86 -13.74 56.35
C GLY A 84 -7.06 -12.75 57.21
N GLY A 85 -7.34 -11.44 57.12
CA GLY A 85 -6.74 -10.40 57.96
C GLY A 85 -5.21 -10.26 57.86
N TYR A 86 -4.71 -9.34 57.04
CA TYR A 86 -3.26 -9.07 56.96
C TYR A 86 -2.72 -8.33 58.20
N GLY A 87 -1.64 -8.86 58.78
CA GLY A 87 -0.83 -8.18 59.80
C GLY A 87 -0.08 -6.96 59.24
N ARG A 88 0.48 -6.12 60.12
CA ARG A 88 1.11 -4.83 59.77
C ARG A 88 2.23 -4.96 58.71
N LEU A 89 3.05 -6.01 58.78
CA LEU A 89 4.12 -6.30 57.82
C LEU A 89 3.60 -6.75 56.45
N GLN A 90 2.52 -7.53 56.43
CA GLN A 90 1.90 -8.03 55.19
C GLN A 90 1.20 -6.91 54.42
N ARG A 91 0.62 -5.90 55.11
CA ARG A 91 0.06 -4.71 54.45
C ARG A 91 1.11 -3.84 53.77
N VAL A 92 2.33 -3.79 54.31
CA VAL A 92 3.47 -3.07 53.70
C VAL A 92 4.00 -3.81 52.47
N LEU A 93 4.04 -5.15 52.50
CA LEU A 93 4.54 -5.98 51.38
C LEU A 93 3.53 -6.18 50.25
N PHE A 94 2.24 -6.34 50.56
CA PHE A 94 1.21 -6.74 49.59
C PHE A 94 0.13 -5.68 49.34
N GLY A 95 0.20 -4.53 50.01
CA GLY A 95 -0.82 -3.48 49.95
C GLY A 95 -2.02 -3.74 50.86
N ASP A 96 -2.92 -2.77 50.93
CA ASP A 96 -4.14 -2.85 51.73
C ASP A 96 -5.15 -3.87 51.12
N PRO A 97 -5.60 -4.90 51.87
CA PRO A 97 -6.48 -5.95 51.35
C PRO A 97 -7.80 -5.41 50.79
N GLU A 98 -8.37 -4.38 51.41
CA GLU A 98 -9.63 -3.77 50.97
C GLU A 98 -9.45 -3.05 49.62
N THR A 99 -8.38 -2.27 49.50
CA THR A 99 -8.00 -1.61 48.24
C THR A 99 -7.72 -2.64 47.12
N ASN A 100 -7.03 -3.73 47.44
CA ASN A 100 -6.73 -4.80 46.50
C ASN A 100 -7.97 -5.56 46.02
N PHE A 101 -8.93 -5.82 46.91
CA PHE A 101 -10.21 -6.42 46.56
C PHE A 101 -11.04 -5.51 45.69
N ARG A 102 -11.21 -4.23 46.06
CA ARG A 102 -11.91 -3.24 45.22
C ARG A 102 -11.32 -3.15 43.81
N ARG A 103 -9.99 -3.21 43.70
CA ARG A 103 -9.30 -3.24 42.40
C ARG A 103 -9.59 -4.52 41.60
N ALA A 104 -9.55 -5.69 42.25
CA ALA A 104 -9.87 -6.96 41.61
C ALA A 104 -11.35 -7.06 41.16
N THR A 105 -12.27 -6.48 41.93
CA THR A 105 -13.69 -6.37 41.54
C THR A 105 -13.86 -5.50 40.30
N ARG A 106 -13.24 -4.30 40.26
CA ARG A 106 -13.29 -3.45 39.07
C ARG A 106 -12.64 -4.10 37.84
N ASP A 107 -11.49 -4.76 38.02
CA ASP A 107 -10.82 -5.50 36.95
C ASP A 107 -11.74 -6.62 36.42
N LEU A 108 -12.51 -7.29 37.28
CA LEU A 108 -13.48 -8.32 36.90
C LEU A 108 -14.63 -7.73 36.07
N LEU A 109 -15.30 -6.69 36.58
CA LEU A 109 -16.42 -6.02 35.91
C LEU A 109 -16.02 -5.57 34.49
N LEU A 110 -14.88 -4.89 34.39
CA LEU A 110 -14.35 -4.39 33.12
C LEU A 110 -14.02 -5.53 32.15
N THR A 111 -13.41 -6.63 32.63
CA THR A 111 -13.04 -7.76 31.78
C THR A 111 -14.27 -8.47 31.19
N PHE A 112 -15.31 -8.64 32.00
CA PHE A 112 -16.55 -9.27 31.57
C PHE A 112 -17.33 -8.38 30.59
N GLY A 113 -17.46 -7.08 30.89
CA GLY A 113 -18.11 -6.15 29.97
C GLY A 113 -17.38 -6.01 28.63
N LEU A 114 -16.05 -6.03 28.61
CA LEU A 114 -15.28 -6.04 27.37
C LEU A 114 -15.48 -7.30 26.53
N HIS A 115 -15.53 -8.46 27.18
CA HIS A 115 -15.84 -9.71 26.49
C HIS A 115 -17.22 -9.63 25.81
N LEU A 116 -18.24 -9.12 26.53
CA LEU A 116 -19.59 -8.95 25.99
C LEU A 116 -19.63 -7.93 24.84
N LEU A 117 -18.92 -6.81 24.95
CA LEU A 117 -18.81 -5.81 23.89
C LEU A 117 -18.26 -6.44 22.59
N ASN A 118 -17.18 -7.23 22.70
CA ASN A 118 -16.56 -7.89 21.55
C ASN A 118 -17.36 -9.11 21.03
N GLN A 119 -18.14 -9.75 21.89
CA GLN A 119 -19.03 -10.85 21.51
C GLN A 119 -20.25 -10.31 20.74
N TRP A 120 -20.90 -9.27 21.26
CA TRP A 120 -22.13 -8.72 20.70
C TRP A 120 -21.91 -7.74 19.54
N LYS A 121 -20.73 -7.11 19.44
CA LYS A 121 -20.33 -6.24 18.32
C LYS A 121 -21.41 -5.19 18.01
N GLY A 122 -21.95 -5.17 16.78
CA GLY A 122 -23.00 -4.22 16.37
C GLY A 122 -24.31 -4.31 17.16
N ALA A 123 -24.57 -5.42 17.86
CA ALA A 123 -25.74 -5.58 18.72
C ALA A 123 -25.49 -5.18 20.20
N ALA A 124 -24.26 -4.78 20.55
CA ALA A 124 -23.86 -4.55 21.93
C ALA A 124 -24.71 -3.50 22.65
N GLY A 125 -25.05 -2.39 21.99
CA GLY A 125 -25.86 -1.33 22.61
C GLY A 125 -27.20 -1.82 23.14
N ASN A 126 -27.95 -2.55 22.32
CA ASN A 126 -29.24 -3.13 22.72
C ASN A 126 -29.06 -4.23 23.77
N ASN A 127 -28.06 -5.10 23.61
CA ASN A 127 -27.86 -6.21 24.54
C ASN A 127 -27.41 -5.74 25.94
N PHE A 128 -26.65 -4.65 26.06
CA PHE A 128 -26.32 -4.06 27.36
C PHE A 128 -27.53 -3.45 28.06
N LEU A 129 -28.44 -2.81 27.32
CA LEU A 129 -29.71 -2.32 27.88
C LEU A 129 -30.57 -3.48 28.40
N SER A 130 -30.77 -4.52 27.59
CA SER A 130 -31.53 -5.71 27.98
C SER A 130 -30.88 -6.48 29.13
N LEU A 131 -29.54 -6.56 29.17
CA LEU A 131 -28.82 -7.20 30.27
C LEU A 131 -28.96 -6.45 31.59
N ALA A 132 -28.85 -5.12 31.58
CA ALA A 132 -29.04 -4.33 32.78
C ALA A 132 -30.46 -4.49 33.35
N ALA A 133 -31.48 -4.48 32.47
CA ALA A 133 -32.87 -4.72 32.85
C ALA A 133 -33.05 -6.12 33.48
N HIS A 134 -32.47 -7.15 32.85
CA HIS A 134 -32.52 -8.52 33.33
C HIS A 134 -31.84 -8.70 34.70
N LEU A 135 -30.67 -8.09 34.90
CA LEU A 135 -29.93 -8.16 36.16
C LEU A 135 -30.65 -7.40 37.28
N ALA A 136 -31.27 -6.25 37.00
CA ALA A 136 -32.04 -5.51 38.00
C ALA A 136 -33.21 -6.32 38.61
N GLY A 137 -33.80 -7.24 37.84
CA GLY A 137 -34.85 -8.16 38.30
C GLY A 137 -34.36 -9.55 38.75
N SER A 138 -33.04 -9.79 38.81
CA SER A 138 -32.48 -11.10 39.11
C SER A 138 -32.24 -11.32 40.60
N GLU A 139 -32.49 -12.53 41.10
CA GLU A 139 -32.11 -12.92 42.47
C GLU A 139 -30.59 -13.18 42.57
N PRO A 140 -29.91 -12.68 43.63
CA PRO A 140 -28.49 -12.90 43.86
C PRO A 140 -28.20 -14.36 44.24
N HIS A 141 -27.09 -14.90 43.76
CA HIS A 141 -26.63 -16.24 44.15
C HIS A 141 -25.12 -16.29 44.41
N ASP A 142 -24.61 -17.47 44.77
CA ASP A 142 -23.20 -17.70 45.08
C ASP A 142 -22.50 -18.57 44.02
N ALA A 143 -22.12 -17.95 42.91
CA ALA A 143 -21.31 -18.56 41.85
C ALA A 143 -19.97 -19.16 42.31
N SER A 144 -19.46 -18.84 43.51
CA SER A 144 -18.17 -19.39 43.99
C SER A 144 -18.21 -20.90 44.26
N ARG A 145 -19.40 -21.48 44.37
CA ARG A 145 -19.62 -22.92 44.64
C ARG A 145 -19.79 -23.77 43.37
N LEU A 146 -19.83 -23.13 42.20
CA LEU A 146 -19.99 -23.80 40.93
C LEU A 146 -18.62 -24.25 40.39
N SER A 147 -18.55 -25.46 39.82
CA SER A 147 -17.32 -25.97 39.20
C SER A 147 -17.00 -25.26 37.89
N ASP A 148 -18.03 -25.06 37.06
CA ASP A 148 -17.95 -24.45 35.73
C ASP A 148 -19.01 -23.34 35.59
N PRO A 149 -18.83 -22.17 36.25
CA PRO A 149 -19.82 -21.10 36.17
C PRO A 149 -19.86 -20.49 34.76
N THR A 150 -21.06 -20.11 34.33
CA THR A 150 -21.25 -19.30 33.12
C THR A 150 -20.97 -17.83 33.38
N VAL A 151 -20.85 -17.05 32.30
CA VAL A 151 -20.79 -15.59 32.38
C VAL A 151 -21.98 -15.07 33.19
N LEU A 152 -23.20 -15.53 32.88
CA LEU A 152 -24.42 -15.09 33.56
C LEU A 152 -24.43 -15.46 35.06
N ASP A 153 -23.88 -16.62 35.43
CA ASP A 153 -23.75 -17.01 36.84
C ASP A 153 -22.84 -16.02 37.60
N ILE A 154 -21.72 -15.61 37.02
CA ILE A 154 -20.83 -14.64 37.68
C ILE A 154 -21.48 -13.26 37.76
N LEU A 155 -22.23 -12.84 36.73
CA LEU A 155 -22.95 -11.56 36.77
C LEU A 155 -24.05 -11.52 37.83
N ARG A 156 -24.67 -12.67 38.14
CA ARG A 156 -25.66 -12.80 39.22
C ARG A 156 -25.06 -13.12 40.59
N HIS A 157 -23.73 -13.12 40.72
CA HIS A 157 -23.06 -13.31 41.99
C HIS A 157 -23.41 -12.17 42.96
N ARG A 158 -23.71 -12.48 44.22
CA ARG A 158 -24.24 -11.52 45.24
C ARG A 158 -23.48 -10.19 45.36
N GLU A 159 -22.17 -10.20 45.16
CA GLU A 159 -21.29 -9.01 45.27
C GLU A 159 -21.08 -8.30 43.92
N ILE A 160 -21.45 -8.93 42.80
CA ILE A 160 -21.30 -8.43 41.42
C ILE A 160 -22.62 -7.89 40.87
N LEU A 161 -23.72 -8.57 41.17
CA LEU A 161 -25.08 -8.22 40.74
C LEU A 161 -25.44 -6.74 40.97
N PRO A 162 -25.17 -6.13 42.14
CA PRO A 162 -25.50 -4.71 42.34
C PRO A 162 -24.58 -3.73 41.58
N LEU A 163 -23.43 -4.20 41.07
CA LEU A 163 -22.41 -3.34 40.44
C LEU A 163 -22.44 -3.39 38.91
N PHE A 164 -22.80 -4.54 38.32
CA PHE A 164 -22.69 -4.74 36.88
C PHE A 164 -23.69 -3.93 36.03
N PRO A 165 -24.93 -3.62 36.48
CA PRO A 165 -25.81 -2.72 35.73
C PRO A 165 -25.16 -1.34 35.49
N GLU A 166 -24.47 -0.78 36.49
CA GLU A 166 -23.75 0.48 36.30
C GLU A 166 -22.63 0.36 35.25
N GLU A 167 -21.95 -0.79 35.23
CA GLU A 167 -20.91 -1.10 34.25
C GLU A 167 -21.46 -1.22 32.83
N CYS A 168 -22.67 -1.78 32.65
CA CYS A 168 -23.37 -1.80 31.36
C CYS A 168 -23.57 -0.37 30.82
N GLY A 169 -23.90 0.58 31.70
CA GLY A 169 -24.02 1.99 31.35
C GLY A 169 -22.70 2.61 30.85
N ASN A 170 -21.55 2.24 31.45
CA ASN A 170 -20.24 2.73 31.00
C ASN A 170 -19.86 2.18 29.62
N PHE A 171 -20.12 0.90 29.34
CA PHE A 171 -19.87 0.31 28.02
C PHE A 171 -20.79 0.86 26.93
N LEU A 172 -22.04 1.14 27.25
CA LEU A 172 -22.98 1.79 26.34
C LEU A 172 -22.49 3.19 25.96
N LEU A 173 -22.04 3.98 26.94
CA LEU A 173 -21.44 5.28 26.70
C LEU A 173 -20.15 5.19 25.90
N PHE A 174 -19.28 4.23 26.20
CA PHE A 174 -18.07 4.00 25.42
C PHE A 174 -18.40 3.70 23.95
N ASP A 175 -19.37 2.84 23.68
CA ASP A 175 -19.77 2.49 22.31
C ASP A 175 -20.36 3.69 21.55
N LEU A 176 -21.26 4.44 22.21
CA LEU A 176 -21.88 5.64 21.65
C LEU A 176 -20.82 6.72 21.38
N ILE A 177 -19.96 7.01 22.35
CA ILE A 177 -18.86 7.98 22.18
C ILE A 177 -17.93 7.51 21.06
N TYR A 178 -17.57 6.23 20.98
CA TYR A 178 -16.76 5.71 19.87
C TYR A 178 -17.41 6.00 18.51
N ASN A 179 -18.71 5.75 18.37
CA ASN A 179 -19.44 6.04 17.14
C ASN A 179 -19.50 7.56 16.85
N ARG A 180 -19.75 8.41 17.84
CA ARG A 180 -19.76 9.88 17.67
C ARG A 180 -18.39 10.45 17.36
N LEU A 181 -17.32 9.87 17.90
CA LEU A 181 -15.95 10.24 17.57
C LEU A 181 -15.66 9.98 16.10
N LEU A 182 -16.13 8.86 15.55
CA LEU A 182 -16.02 8.56 14.12
C LEU A 182 -16.73 9.63 13.26
N ASP A 183 -17.92 10.07 13.68
CA ASP A 183 -18.65 11.16 13.01
C ASP A 183 -17.91 12.50 13.11
N GLY A 184 -17.25 12.77 14.25
CA GLY A 184 -16.45 13.96 14.53
C GLY A 184 -15.02 13.96 13.98
N MET A 185 -14.64 12.93 13.21
CA MET A 185 -13.24 12.71 12.80
C MET A 185 -12.64 13.82 11.94
N ARG A 186 -13.47 14.63 11.30
CA ARG A 186 -13.05 15.75 10.46
C ARG A 186 -12.18 16.75 11.21
N GLU A 187 -12.63 17.15 12.40
CA GLU A 187 -11.96 18.19 13.18
C GLU A 187 -10.59 17.71 13.66
N ILE A 188 -10.52 16.46 14.14
CA ILE A 188 -9.26 15.85 14.56
C ILE A 188 -8.32 15.61 13.38
N ALA A 189 -8.82 15.07 12.26
CA ALA A 189 -7.98 14.73 11.12
C ALA A 189 -7.37 15.99 10.47
N HIS A 190 -8.12 17.10 10.43
CA HIS A 190 -7.63 18.40 9.97
C HIS A 190 -6.48 18.90 10.86
N GLU A 191 -6.70 18.91 12.17
CA GLU A 191 -5.74 19.39 13.15
C GLU A 191 -4.47 18.53 13.18
N ALA A 192 -4.66 17.20 13.23
CA ALA A 192 -3.61 16.21 13.17
C ALA A 192 -2.77 16.36 11.90
N GLY A 193 -3.40 16.50 10.73
CA GLY A 193 -2.70 16.63 9.45
C GLY A 193 -1.89 17.92 9.30
N GLN A 194 -2.26 19.01 10.00
CA GLN A 194 -1.54 20.27 9.92
C GLN A 194 -0.39 20.39 10.93
N ARG A 195 -0.62 19.96 12.17
CA ARG A 195 0.30 20.25 13.30
C ARG A 195 0.99 19.02 13.86
N ASN A 196 0.63 17.81 13.40
CA ASN A 196 1.04 16.53 13.99
C ASN A 196 0.73 16.41 15.50
N VAL A 197 -0.17 17.26 16.01
CA VAL A 197 -0.56 17.39 17.40
C VAL A 197 -2.05 17.63 17.44
N ILE A 198 -2.75 16.96 18.35
CA ILE A 198 -4.15 17.28 18.68
C ILE A 198 -4.13 18.07 19.99
N GLU A 199 -4.72 19.26 20.00
CA GLU A 199 -4.73 20.15 21.16
C GLU A 199 -5.67 19.64 22.26
N GLN A 200 -5.30 20.00 23.49
CA GLN A 200 -6.07 19.66 24.69
C GLN A 200 -7.53 20.12 24.59
N GLU A 201 -7.75 21.31 24.04
CA GLU A 201 -9.06 21.93 23.86
C GLU A 201 -9.91 21.20 22.80
N SER A 202 -9.29 20.64 21.78
CA SER A 202 -9.99 19.81 20.78
C SER A 202 -10.47 18.50 21.37
N VAL A 203 -9.63 17.84 22.19
CA VAL A 203 -10.03 16.63 22.93
C VAL A 203 -11.20 16.91 23.86
N ARG A 204 -11.15 18.03 24.61
CA ARG A 204 -12.24 18.44 25.50
C ARG A 204 -13.56 18.62 24.74
N ARG A 205 -13.58 19.49 23.72
CA ARG A 205 -14.81 19.80 22.96
C ARG A 205 -15.41 18.58 22.27
N LEU A 206 -14.57 17.66 21.83
CA LEU A 206 -15.02 16.44 21.17
C LEU A 206 -15.61 15.45 22.17
N PHE A 207 -14.98 15.30 23.33
CA PHE A 207 -15.50 14.49 24.42
C PHE A 207 -16.87 15.02 24.89
N GLU A 208 -16.98 16.32 25.19
CA GLU A 208 -18.22 16.95 25.67
C GLU A 208 -19.37 16.78 24.67
N ARG A 209 -19.15 17.09 23.39
CA ARG A 209 -20.17 16.92 22.34
C ARG A 209 -20.59 15.46 22.17
N SER A 210 -19.64 14.53 22.19
CA SER A 210 -19.94 13.10 22.08
C SER A 210 -20.76 12.61 23.26
N LEU A 211 -20.49 13.14 24.46
CA LEU A 211 -21.22 12.83 25.69
C LEU A 211 -22.64 13.38 25.66
N GLU A 212 -22.83 14.63 25.22
CA GLU A 212 -24.14 15.28 25.07
C GLU A 212 -25.03 14.52 24.09
N GLN A 213 -24.51 14.18 22.91
CA GLN A 213 -25.25 13.45 21.88
C GLN A 213 -25.59 12.02 22.32
N ALA A 214 -24.66 11.31 22.96
CA ALA A 214 -24.94 10.02 23.58
C ALA A 214 -26.05 10.15 24.64
N ALA A 215 -26.05 11.25 25.40
CA ALA A 215 -27.03 11.47 26.44
C ALA A 215 -28.44 11.80 25.90
N GLU A 216 -28.54 12.46 24.75
CA GLU A 216 -29.79 12.70 24.04
C GLU A 216 -30.37 11.42 23.43
N GLU A 217 -29.52 10.61 22.80
CA GLU A 217 -29.92 9.35 22.17
C GLU A 217 -30.52 8.38 23.21
N LEU A 218 -29.91 8.30 24.39
CA LEU A 218 -30.40 7.48 25.50
C LEU A 218 -31.73 8.00 26.09
N ALA A 219 -31.93 9.32 26.11
CA ALA A 219 -33.19 9.91 26.54
C ALA A 219 -34.34 9.62 25.54
N GLY A 220 -34.04 9.57 24.24
CA GLY A 220 -35.01 9.23 23.19
C GLY A 220 -35.52 7.78 23.26
N HIS A 221 -34.70 6.84 23.76
CA HIS A 221 -35.09 5.44 23.98
C HIS A 221 -36.03 5.24 25.18
N GLY A 222 -36.15 6.22 26.08
CA GLY A 222 -37.02 6.16 27.26
C GLY A 222 -38.52 6.31 26.97
N ALA A 223 -38.91 6.72 25.76
CA ALA A 223 -40.33 6.84 25.38
C ALA A 223 -41.02 5.50 25.10
N ASP A 224 -40.24 4.44 24.82
CA ASP A 224 -40.73 3.07 24.58
C ASP A 224 -40.32 2.16 25.78
N ALA A 225 -41.24 2.01 26.74
CA ALA A 225 -41.06 1.42 28.08
C ALA A 225 -40.56 -0.05 28.16
N ALA A 226 -40.10 -0.67 27.07
CA ALA A 226 -39.78 -2.10 27.00
C ALA A 226 -38.30 -2.47 27.24
N HIS A 227 -37.36 -1.52 27.25
CA HIS A 227 -35.91 -1.82 27.14
C HIS A 227 -35.05 -1.46 28.37
N GLY A 228 -35.64 -1.12 29.53
CA GLY A 228 -34.89 -0.92 30.77
C GLY A 228 -33.95 0.31 30.80
N ALA A 229 -34.10 1.24 29.87
CA ALA A 229 -33.38 2.51 29.86
C ALA A 229 -33.58 3.29 31.18
N ASP A 230 -34.78 3.25 31.77
CA ASP A 230 -35.08 3.86 33.07
C ASP A 230 -34.23 3.29 34.23
N ALA A 231 -33.85 2.00 34.16
CA ALA A 231 -33.03 1.35 35.18
C ALA A 231 -31.56 1.83 35.15
N LEU A 232 -31.10 2.33 34.00
CA LEU A 232 -29.74 2.84 33.80
C LEU A 232 -29.66 4.38 33.81
N PHE A 233 -30.73 5.07 33.41
CA PHE A 233 -30.76 6.49 33.05
C PHE A 233 -31.96 7.26 33.63
N GLY A 234 -32.33 7.00 34.90
CA GLY A 234 -33.38 7.76 35.61
C GLY A 234 -33.03 9.25 35.87
N PRO A 235 -33.98 10.15 36.15
CA PRO A 235 -33.92 11.61 35.92
C PRO A 235 -32.70 12.42 36.42
N GLU A 236 -31.94 11.94 37.40
CA GLU A 236 -30.71 12.58 37.89
C GLU A 236 -29.40 12.04 37.27
N TRP A 237 -29.50 11.10 36.32
CA TRP A 237 -28.37 10.39 35.73
C TRP A 237 -27.33 11.31 35.08
N ARG A 238 -27.77 12.39 34.42
CA ARG A 238 -26.89 13.34 33.71
C ARG A 238 -25.83 13.97 34.62
N ALA A 239 -26.18 14.36 35.85
CA ALA A 239 -25.27 15.02 36.78
C ALA A 239 -24.21 14.07 37.39
N ARG A 240 -24.44 12.75 37.33
CA ARG A 240 -23.55 11.71 37.88
C ARG A 240 -22.71 11.02 36.81
N LEU A 241 -23.05 11.20 35.54
CA LEU A 241 -22.53 10.44 34.40
C LEU A 241 -21.08 10.76 34.08
N GLU A 242 -20.76 12.04 33.97
CA GLU A 242 -19.43 12.49 33.58
C GLU A 242 -18.37 12.07 34.62
N PRO A 243 -18.50 12.36 35.94
CA PRO A 243 -17.50 11.94 36.93
C PRO A 243 -17.34 10.41 37.02
N ARG A 244 -18.43 9.66 36.82
CA ARG A 244 -18.41 8.20 36.83
C ARG A 244 -17.70 7.63 35.62
N PHE A 245 -18.02 8.11 34.42
CA PHE A 245 -17.36 7.69 33.19
C PHE A 245 -15.87 8.08 33.22
N MET A 246 -15.51 9.22 33.81
CA MET A 246 -14.11 9.59 34.02
C MET A 246 -13.37 8.60 34.91
N ALA A 247 -13.97 8.20 36.03
CA ALA A 247 -13.36 7.22 36.91
C ALA A 247 -13.20 5.86 36.21
N TRP A 248 -14.14 5.51 35.32
CA TRP A 248 -14.07 4.31 34.48
C TRP A 248 -12.95 4.41 33.44
N VAL A 249 -12.83 5.53 32.71
CA VAL A 249 -11.76 5.78 31.73
C VAL A 249 -10.37 5.79 32.39
N ASP A 250 -10.21 6.41 33.57
CA ASP A 250 -8.94 6.38 34.31
C ASP A 250 -8.56 4.95 34.73
N HIS A 251 -9.53 4.16 35.19
CA HIS A 251 -9.30 2.76 35.52
C HIS A 251 -8.92 1.95 34.28
N PHE A 252 -9.64 2.14 33.17
CA PHE A 252 -9.38 1.53 31.88
C PHE A 252 -7.97 1.87 31.36
N ALA A 253 -7.56 3.13 31.46
CA ALA A 253 -6.26 3.61 31.00
C ALA A 253 -5.09 2.96 31.73
N ARG A 254 -5.21 2.62 33.02
CA ARG A 254 -4.12 2.05 33.82
C ARG A 254 -3.87 0.55 33.58
N ARG A 255 -4.60 -0.08 32.64
CA ARG A 255 -4.51 -1.51 32.35
C ARG A 255 -3.39 -1.82 31.36
N SER A 256 -2.59 -2.85 31.66
CA SER A 256 -1.42 -3.26 30.84
C SER A 256 -1.77 -3.90 29.47
N ARG A 257 -3.03 -4.29 29.24
CA ARG A 257 -3.49 -4.97 28.00
C ARG A 257 -4.60 -4.21 27.25
N ARG A 258 -4.61 -2.87 27.33
CA ARG A 258 -5.64 -2.04 26.65
C ARG A 258 -5.48 -1.98 25.12
N SER A 259 -4.24 -1.97 24.61
CA SER A 259 -3.97 -1.81 23.17
C SER A 259 -4.52 -2.96 22.30
N PRO A 260 -4.24 -4.25 22.63
CA PRO A 260 -4.79 -5.38 21.85
C PRO A 260 -6.32 -5.42 21.84
N MET A 261 -6.94 -4.88 22.90
CA MET A 261 -8.38 -4.88 23.07
C MET A 261 -9.04 -3.75 22.28
N LEU A 262 -8.50 -2.53 22.30
CA LEU A 262 -8.98 -1.46 21.42
C LEU A 262 -8.80 -1.84 19.94
N LYS A 263 -7.75 -2.61 19.60
CA LYS A 263 -7.58 -3.18 18.26
C LYS A 263 -8.67 -4.19 17.87
N GLN A 264 -9.19 -4.97 18.81
CA GLN A 264 -10.36 -5.83 18.55
C GLN A 264 -11.62 -4.99 18.30
N VAL A 265 -11.83 -3.94 19.10
CA VAL A 265 -12.93 -2.98 18.89
C VAL A 265 -12.82 -2.33 17.51
N GLU A 266 -11.63 -1.83 17.18
CA GLU A 266 -11.30 -1.27 15.86
C GLU A 266 -11.64 -2.24 14.72
N ALA A 267 -11.26 -3.52 14.86
CA ALA A 267 -11.46 -4.53 13.82
C ALA A 267 -12.93 -4.80 13.51
N TRP A 268 -13.79 -4.95 14.52
CA TRP A 268 -15.22 -5.16 14.24
C TRP A 268 -15.97 -3.86 13.95
N LYS A 269 -15.51 -2.71 14.46
CA LYS A 269 -16.06 -1.39 14.10
C LYS A 269 -15.84 -1.07 12.63
N LYS A 270 -14.71 -1.49 12.03
CA LYS A 270 -14.48 -1.42 10.57
C LYS A 270 -15.61 -2.12 9.78
N LEU A 271 -16.03 -3.31 10.23
CA LEU A 271 -17.13 -4.05 9.62
C LEU A 271 -18.49 -3.34 9.74
N VAL A 272 -18.73 -2.62 10.84
CA VAL A 272 -19.98 -1.88 11.10
C VAL A 272 -20.00 -0.52 10.39
N HIS A 273 -18.84 0.10 10.22
CA HIS A 273 -18.67 1.43 9.63
C HIS A 273 -17.80 1.38 8.34
N PRO A 274 -18.27 0.67 7.29
CA PRO A 274 -17.49 0.37 6.08
C PRO A 274 -17.32 1.57 5.14
N ARG A 275 -17.50 2.81 5.61
CA ARG A 275 -17.18 4.04 4.86
C ARG A 275 -15.99 4.81 5.41
N ILE A 276 -15.53 4.52 6.63
CA ILE A 276 -14.43 5.22 7.28
C ILE A 276 -13.09 4.54 6.98
N SER A 277 -12.07 5.30 6.59
CA SER A 277 -10.75 4.75 6.29
C SER A 277 -10.00 4.23 7.53
N GLU A 278 -9.08 3.28 7.33
CA GLU A 278 -8.23 2.71 8.39
C GLU A 278 -7.45 3.75 9.24
N PRO A 279 -6.81 4.79 8.66
CA PRO A 279 -6.12 5.82 9.45
C PRO A 279 -7.01 6.52 10.48
N LEU A 280 -8.28 6.77 10.13
CA LEU A 280 -9.21 7.44 11.02
C LEU A 280 -9.58 6.54 12.22
N PHE A 281 -9.82 5.25 11.98
CA PHE A 281 -9.99 4.28 13.06
C PHE A 281 -8.80 4.23 14.00
N ALA A 282 -7.58 4.29 13.47
CA ALA A 282 -6.38 4.30 14.29
C ALA A 282 -6.23 5.59 15.11
N VAL A 283 -6.71 6.73 14.61
CA VAL A 283 -6.81 7.97 15.40
C VAL A 283 -7.84 7.83 16.53
N VAL A 284 -9.00 7.21 16.29
CA VAL A 284 -9.98 6.94 17.36
C VAL A 284 -9.41 5.98 18.41
N THR A 285 -8.72 4.93 17.98
CA THR A 285 -7.99 4.03 18.89
C THR A 285 -6.96 4.81 19.72
N PHE A 286 -6.15 5.65 19.09
CA PHE A 286 -5.18 6.50 19.77
C PHE A 286 -5.83 7.51 20.72
N TYR A 287 -7.02 8.01 20.37
CA TYR A 287 -7.79 8.91 21.22
C TYR A 287 -8.15 8.27 22.55
N PHE A 288 -8.74 7.08 22.54
CA PHE A 288 -9.08 6.35 23.77
C PHE A 288 -7.85 5.82 24.51
N GLU A 289 -6.78 5.49 23.80
CA GLU A 289 -5.59 4.92 24.40
C GLU A 289 -4.68 5.98 25.06
N HIS A 290 -4.56 7.17 24.47
CA HIS A 290 -3.56 8.16 24.86
C HIS A 290 -4.13 9.55 25.10
N LEU A 291 -4.91 10.10 24.16
CA LEU A 291 -5.34 11.51 24.22
C LEU A 291 -6.33 11.77 25.36
N LEU A 292 -7.37 10.95 25.46
CA LEU A 292 -8.42 11.10 26.46
C LEU A 292 -7.89 10.84 27.89
N PRO A 293 -7.10 9.78 28.16
CA PRO A 293 -6.44 9.62 29.46
C PRO A 293 -5.47 10.76 29.80
N GLY A 294 -4.67 11.22 28.82
CA GLY A 294 -3.72 12.32 29.01
C GLY A 294 -4.41 13.65 29.35
N TYR A 295 -5.56 13.92 28.73
CA TYR A 295 -6.41 15.08 29.05
C TYR A 295 -6.83 15.07 30.52
N PHE A 296 -7.37 13.95 31.02
CA PHE A 296 -7.81 13.86 32.42
C PHE A 296 -6.66 13.83 33.42
N GLU A 297 -5.52 13.23 33.09
CA GLU A 297 -4.34 13.28 33.96
C GLU A 297 -3.83 14.73 34.10
N SER A 298 -3.82 15.50 33.02
CA SER A 298 -3.46 16.91 33.03
C SER A 298 -4.39 17.73 33.94
N GLN A 299 -5.71 17.54 33.83
CA GLN A 299 -6.69 18.21 34.70
C GLN A 299 -6.51 17.88 36.19
N ARG A 300 -6.17 16.63 36.52
CA ARG A 300 -6.02 16.16 37.91
C ARG A 300 -4.70 16.56 38.55
N THR A 301 -3.61 16.57 37.79
CA THR A 301 -2.23 16.69 38.31
C THR A 301 -1.56 18.02 37.99
N GLY A 302 -2.13 18.81 37.07
CA GLY A 302 -1.49 20.02 36.53
C GLY A 302 -0.31 19.73 35.61
N ARG A 303 -0.05 18.47 35.23
CA ARG A 303 1.00 18.10 34.27
C ARG A 303 0.66 18.61 32.86
N PRO A 304 1.68 18.95 32.04
CA PRO A 304 1.47 19.36 30.66
C PRO A 304 0.86 18.22 29.84
N TYR A 305 -0.12 18.55 29.02
CA TYR A 305 -0.78 17.64 28.09
C TYR A 305 0.10 17.35 26.86
N ASP A 306 0.22 16.08 26.46
CA ASP A 306 0.93 15.66 25.25
C ASP A 306 -0.05 15.06 24.23
N GLY A 307 -0.29 15.81 23.16
CA GLY A 307 -1.16 15.41 22.04
C GLY A 307 -0.40 15.00 20.78
N ARG A 308 0.92 14.77 20.84
CA ARG A 308 1.74 14.45 19.67
C ARG A 308 1.38 13.10 19.07
N LEU A 309 1.11 13.10 17.77
CA LEU A 309 0.90 11.92 16.96
C LEU A 309 2.22 11.54 16.28
N THR A 310 2.62 10.29 16.38
CA THR A 310 3.76 9.75 15.62
C THR A 310 3.34 8.48 14.89
N PRO A 311 3.82 8.25 13.65
CA PRO A 311 3.52 7.01 12.91
C PRO A 311 3.83 5.75 13.72
N ARG A 312 4.90 5.79 14.54
CA ARG A 312 5.30 4.72 15.46
C ARG A 312 4.22 4.38 16.50
N ASN A 313 3.52 5.37 17.04
CA ASN A 313 2.49 5.16 18.06
C ASN A 313 1.16 4.67 17.47
N ILE A 314 0.91 4.91 16.19
CA ILE A 314 -0.35 4.57 15.50
C ILE A 314 -0.25 3.21 14.79
N GLY A 315 0.96 2.79 14.42
CA GLY A 315 1.22 1.49 13.82
C GLY A 315 0.80 1.38 12.35
N ILE A 316 0.63 2.52 11.66
CA ILE A 316 0.28 2.59 10.23
C ILE A 316 1.46 3.14 9.44
N ARG A 317 1.89 2.38 8.42
CA ARG A 317 2.89 2.84 7.44
C ARG A 317 2.33 3.99 6.61
N ASP A 318 3.13 5.03 6.41
CA ASP A 318 2.73 6.22 5.66
C ASP A 318 1.44 6.89 6.20
N PHE A 319 1.30 6.89 7.53
CA PHE A 319 0.11 7.35 8.23
C PHE A 319 -0.36 8.75 7.79
N TRP A 320 0.56 9.72 7.69
CA TRP A 320 0.20 11.11 7.39
C TRP A 320 -0.40 11.30 6.01
N ASN A 321 0.17 10.63 5.02
CA ASN A 321 -0.40 10.57 3.67
C ASN A 321 -1.81 9.98 3.70
N ARG A 322 -1.95 8.82 4.34
CA ARG A 322 -3.22 8.11 4.37
C ARG A 322 -4.28 8.91 5.14
N LEU A 323 -3.90 9.64 6.19
CA LEU A 323 -4.76 10.53 6.95
C LEU A 323 -5.20 11.75 6.12
N ASP A 324 -4.28 12.39 5.39
CA ASP A 324 -4.60 13.51 4.50
C ASP A 324 -5.57 13.08 3.38
N ARG A 325 -5.31 11.93 2.73
CA ARG A 325 -6.24 11.36 1.75
C ARG A 325 -7.61 11.06 2.35
N ALA A 326 -7.63 10.40 3.51
CA ALA A 326 -8.87 10.10 4.22
C ALA A 326 -9.67 11.36 4.58
N TYR A 327 -8.98 12.43 4.99
CA TYR A 327 -9.59 13.69 5.34
C TYR A 327 -10.23 14.37 4.11
N ARG A 328 -9.52 14.43 2.98
CA ARG A 328 -10.08 14.96 1.72
C ARG A 328 -11.26 14.13 1.23
N ASP A 329 -11.15 12.81 1.30
CA ASP A 329 -12.24 11.89 0.94
C ASP A 329 -13.50 12.17 1.78
N LEU A 330 -13.36 12.40 3.08
CA LEU A 330 -14.48 12.78 3.95
C LEU A 330 -15.13 14.10 3.53
N LEU A 331 -14.32 15.12 3.23
CA LEU A 331 -14.82 16.43 2.79
C LEU A 331 -15.58 16.35 1.46
N ILE A 332 -15.05 15.58 0.49
CA ILE A 332 -15.70 15.35 -0.79
C ILE A 332 -17.04 14.64 -0.58
N GLN A 333 -17.06 13.54 0.18
CA GLN A 333 -18.28 12.77 0.41
C GLN A 333 -19.37 13.61 1.09
N GLU A 334 -19.00 14.42 2.08
CA GLU A 334 -19.95 15.31 2.74
C GLU A 334 -20.53 16.34 1.80
N GLU A 335 -19.70 16.98 0.97
CA GLU A 335 -20.17 17.96 0.00
C GLU A 335 -21.16 17.32 -0.98
N LEU A 336 -20.87 16.11 -1.47
CA LEU A 336 -21.77 15.35 -2.34
C LEU A 336 -23.07 14.97 -1.62
N GLU A 337 -23.02 14.49 -0.38
CA GLU A 337 -24.23 14.15 0.39
C GLU A 337 -25.09 15.38 0.74
N ARG A 338 -24.44 16.52 1.03
CA ARG A 338 -25.11 17.81 1.23
C ARG A 338 -25.87 18.23 -0.02
N ARG A 339 -25.25 18.09 -1.20
CA ARG A 339 -25.85 18.41 -2.50
C ARG A 339 -26.99 17.47 -2.84
N LYS A 340 -26.81 16.15 -2.67
CA LYS A 340 -27.89 15.15 -2.86
C LYS A 340 -29.17 15.51 -2.08
N LYS A 341 -29.02 16.03 -0.85
CA LYS A 341 -30.16 16.46 -0.01
C LYS A 341 -30.78 17.79 -0.44
N ARG A 342 -29.98 18.78 -0.83
CA ARG A 342 -30.47 20.13 -1.21
C ARG A 342 -31.00 20.19 -2.64
N GLU A 343 -30.37 19.47 -3.56
CA GLU A 343 -30.59 19.55 -5.01
C GLU A 343 -30.88 18.15 -5.58
N PRO A 344 -31.96 17.46 -5.16
CA PRO A 344 -32.22 16.09 -5.60
C PRO A 344 -32.49 16.04 -7.11
N VAL A 345 -31.86 15.08 -7.79
CA VAL A 345 -32.08 14.79 -9.22
C VAL A 345 -33.25 13.82 -9.35
N THR A 346 -34.37 14.29 -9.88
CA THR A 346 -35.60 13.50 -10.05
C THR A 346 -36.04 13.49 -11.52
N PRO A 347 -36.80 12.46 -11.97
CA PRO A 347 -37.30 12.44 -13.34
C PRO A 347 -38.08 13.70 -13.74
N PRO A 348 -38.99 14.26 -12.92
CA PRO A 348 -39.67 15.51 -13.26
C PRO A 348 -38.71 16.68 -13.50
N ARG A 349 -37.68 16.85 -12.67
CA ARG A 349 -36.69 17.93 -12.84
C ARG A 349 -35.86 17.76 -14.09
N LEU A 350 -35.41 16.55 -14.40
CA LEU A 350 -34.69 16.27 -15.64
C LEU A 350 -35.56 16.50 -16.88
N ILE A 351 -36.83 16.08 -16.82
CA ILE A 351 -37.80 16.30 -17.90
C ILE A 351 -38.02 17.79 -18.13
N GLU A 352 -38.31 18.55 -17.06
CA GLU A 352 -38.52 19.99 -17.12
C GLU A 352 -37.27 20.74 -17.58
N HIS A 353 -36.08 20.32 -17.15
CA HIS A 353 -34.83 20.98 -17.53
C HIS A 353 -34.48 20.74 -19.01
N PHE A 354 -34.53 19.50 -19.50
CA PHE A 354 -34.00 19.17 -20.83
C PHE A 354 -35.03 19.14 -21.97
N PHE A 355 -36.32 18.99 -21.68
CA PHE A 355 -37.35 18.73 -22.70
C PHE A 355 -38.48 19.77 -22.70
N VAL A 356 -39.06 20.01 -23.87
CA VAL A 356 -40.23 20.93 -24.03
C VAL A 356 -41.57 20.20 -24.15
N ASP A 357 -41.60 18.99 -24.71
CA ASP A 357 -42.84 18.24 -25.00
C ASP A 357 -42.71 16.73 -24.72
N PHE A 358 -42.04 16.36 -23.62
CA PHE A 358 -41.82 14.96 -23.26
C PHE A 358 -43.14 14.19 -23.06
N ARG A 359 -43.28 13.06 -23.77
CA ARG A 359 -44.39 12.11 -23.61
C ARG A 359 -43.86 10.77 -23.13
N GLU A 360 -44.27 10.36 -21.93
CA GLU A 360 -43.96 9.05 -21.39
C GLU A 360 -44.60 7.93 -22.24
N THR A 361 -43.86 6.85 -22.45
CA THR A 361 -44.28 5.62 -23.13
C THR A 361 -44.46 4.51 -22.11
N ASP A 362 -45.53 3.73 -22.24
CA ASP A 362 -45.86 2.60 -21.35
C ASP A 362 -45.86 2.98 -19.85
N PRO A 363 -46.52 4.09 -19.42
CA PRO A 363 -46.54 4.53 -18.02
C PRO A 363 -47.20 3.52 -17.08
N GLU A 364 -48.00 2.60 -17.61
CA GLU A 364 -48.72 1.57 -16.86
C GLU A 364 -47.87 0.36 -16.46
N VAL A 365 -46.68 0.20 -17.06
CA VAL A 365 -45.77 -0.94 -16.85
C VAL A 365 -44.98 -0.74 -15.56
N MET A 366 -45.02 -1.73 -14.67
CA MET A 366 -44.39 -1.71 -13.35
C MET A 366 -43.71 -3.04 -13.01
N SER A 367 -42.79 -2.99 -12.05
CA SER A 367 -42.03 -4.16 -11.57
C SER A 367 -42.98 -5.22 -11.01
N ALA A 368 -42.66 -6.49 -11.28
CA ALA A 368 -43.34 -7.64 -10.70
C ALA A 368 -42.53 -8.17 -9.50
N ASP A 369 -43.17 -8.95 -8.63
CA ASP A 369 -42.48 -9.72 -7.56
C ASP A 369 -42.55 -11.23 -7.86
N PRO A 370 -41.84 -11.72 -8.88
CA PRO A 370 -41.96 -13.10 -9.34
C PRO A 370 -41.35 -14.13 -8.38
N VAL A 371 -40.54 -13.70 -7.41
CA VAL A 371 -39.80 -14.56 -6.47
C VAL A 371 -40.20 -14.34 -5.00
N HIS A 372 -41.24 -13.54 -4.75
CA HIS A 372 -41.72 -13.19 -3.40
C HIS A 372 -40.61 -12.64 -2.49
N PHE A 373 -39.83 -11.69 -2.99
CA PHE A 373 -38.69 -11.16 -2.24
C PHE A 373 -39.16 -10.40 -0.98
N PRO A 374 -38.59 -10.69 0.21
CA PRO A 374 -39.00 -10.05 1.45
C PRO A 374 -38.98 -8.51 1.36
N GLY A 375 -40.14 -7.87 1.61
CA GLY A 375 -40.28 -6.41 1.61
C GLY A 375 -40.42 -5.73 0.24
N LEU A 376 -40.27 -6.46 -0.88
CA LEU A 376 -40.46 -5.87 -2.22
C LEU A 376 -41.92 -5.48 -2.47
N ARG A 377 -42.88 -6.36 -2.14
CA ARG A 377 -44.31 -6.04 -2.21
C ARG A 377 -44.71 -4.78 -1.42
N ALA A 378 -44.21 -4.64 -0.20
CA ALA A 378 -44.45 -3.45 0.62
C ALA A 378 -43.87 -2.19 -0.04
N SER A 379 -42.68 -2.29 -0.64
CA SER A 379 -42.07 -1.19 -1.39
C SER A 379 -42.92 -0.79 -2.61
N LEU A 380 -43.48 -1.77 -3.33
CA LEU A 380 -44.38 -1.54 -4.48
C LEU A 380 -45.67 -0.82 -4.03
N GLU A 381 -46.30 -1.30 -2.96
CA GLU A 381 -47.54 -0.73 -2.42
C GLU A 381 -47.32 0.69 -1.84
N GLU A 382 -46.20 0.94 -1.16
CA GLU A 382 -45.84 2.26 -0.65
C GLU A 382 -45.58 3.27 -1.77
N ALA A 383 -44.95 2.84 -2.87
CA ALA A 383 -44.75 3.69 -4.04
C ALA A 383 -46.08 4.07 -4.70
N LEU A 384 -46.98 3.09 -4.89
CA LEU A 384 -48.32 3.33 -5.41
C LEU A 384 -49.13 4.28 -4.51
N ALA A 385 -49.04 4.11 -3.18
CA ALA A 385 -49.71 4.99 -2.22
C ALA A 385 -49.22 6.45 -2.29
N ARG A 386 -47.95 6.65 -2.65
CA ARG A 386 -47.34 7.97 -2.89
C ARG A 386 -47.57 8.51 -4.30
N GLY A 387 -48.33 7.80 -5.15
CA GLY A 387 -48.56 8.17 -6.54
C GLY A 387 -47.34 7.99 -7.45
N VAL A 388 -46.35 7.19 -7.04
CA VAL A 388 -45.14 6.90 -7.81
C VAL A 388 -45.30 5.56 -8.52
N THR A 389 -45.15 5.54 -9.84
CA THR A 389 -45.17 4.29 -10.62
C THR A 389 -43.99 3.40 -10.18
N PRO A 390 -44.24 2.16 -9.72
CA PRO A 390 -43.18 1.29 -9.23
C PRO A 390 -42.38 0.67 -10.39
N CYS A 391 -41.56 1.48 -11.04
CA CYS A 391 -40.62 1.09 -12.07
C CYS A 391 -39.35 1.93 -11.93
N GLY A 392 -38.18 1.30 -12.04
CA GLY A 392 -36.88 1.94 -11.87
C GLY A 392 -36.48 2.89 -13.01
N ALA A 393 -37.28 3.02 -14.06
CA ALA A 393 -37.06 3.96 -15.15
C ALA A 393 -38.35 4.57 -15.73
N VAL A 394 -38.25 5.85 -16.09
CA VAL A 394 -39.21 6.57 -16.93
C VAL A 394 -38.67 6.58 -18.36
N THR A 395 -39.47 6.18 -19.34
CA THR A 395 -39.07 6.18 -20.76
C THR A 395 -40.06 6.98 -21.59
N GLY A 396 -39.60 7.69 -22.60
CA GLY A 396 -40.48 8.48 -23.43
C GLY A 396 -39.82 9.10 -24.65
N ILE A 397 -40.58 9.87 -25.42
CA ILE A 397 -40.09 10.65 -26.55
C ILE A 397 -40.36 12.12 -26.26
N GLY A 398 -39.34 12.96 -26.42
CA GLY A 398 -39.46 14.40 -26.24
C GLY A 398 -38.55 15.17 -27.20
N THR A 399 -38.82 16.45 -27.32
CA THR A 399 -37.97 17.41 -28.02
C THR A 399 -37.10 18.11 -26.99
N LEU A 400 -35.79 18.06 -27.19
CA LEU A 400 -34.81 18.82 -26.42
C LEU A 400 -35.02 20.32 -26.64
N ARG A 401 -34.57 21.15 -25.71
CA ARG A 401 -34.73 22.61 -25.80
C ARG A 401 -34.07 23.24 -27.03
N ASP A 402 -33.08 22.59 -27.61
CA ASP A 402 -32.45 22.99 -28.88
C ASP A 402 -33.22 22.57 -30.15
N GLY A 403 -34.40 21.95 -30.00
CA GLY A 403 -35.30 21.58 -31.10
C GLY A 403 -35.15 20.16 -31.62
N ARG A 404 -34.19 19.36 -31.13
CA ARG A 404 -33.98 17.98 -31.59
C ARG A 404 -34.87 16.97 -30.87
N ARG A 405 -35.45 16.04 -31.62
CA ARG A 405 -36.33 15.01 -31.07
C ARG A 405 -35.56 13.74 -30.73
N VAL A 406 -35.72 13.23 -29.52
CA VAL A 406 -34.97 12.08 -29.01
C VAL A 406 -35.90 11.14 -28.23
N GLY A 407 -35.52 9.85 -28.18
CA GLY A 407 -36.00 8.98 -27.12
C GLY A 407 -35.22 9.23 -25.85
N ALA A 408 -35.85 9.17 -24.69
CA ALA A 408 -35.16 9.32 -23.42
C ALA A 408 -35.51 8.25 -22.39
N VAL A 409 -34.52 7.89 -21.59
CA VAL A 409 -34.61 6.97 -20.46
C VAL A 409 -34.06 7.68 -19.23
N ILE A 410 -34.84 7.75 -18.16
CA ILE A 410 -34.46 8.47 -16.94
C ILE A 410 -34.63 7.53 -15.75
N SER A 411 -33.57 7.33 -14.97
CA SER A 411 -33.64 6.56 -13.72
C SER A 411 -34.65 7.17 -12.75
N ASN A 412 -35.57 6.35 -12.25
CA ASN A 412 -36.56 6.75 -11.26
C ASN A 412 -36.04 6.52 -9.83
N LEU A 413 -35.32 7.50 -9.27
CA LEU A 413 -34.82 7.39 -7.89
C LEU A 413 -35.93 7.40 -6.82
N GLN A 414 -37.18 7.73 -7.17
CA GLN A 414 -38.31 7.69 -6.24
C GLN A 414 -38.80 6.26 -6.00
N PHE A 415 -38.44 5.30 -6.87
CA PHE A 415 -38.68 3.88 -6.68
C PHE A 415 -37.59 3.02 -7.34
N GLN A 416 -36.82 2.28 -6.53
CA GLN A 416 -35.80 1.34 -7.02
C GLN A 416 -35.90 -0.02 -6.33
N ALA A 417 -36.40 -1.01 -7.07
CA ALA A 417 -36.54 -2.40 -6.65
C ALA A 417 -35.27 -3.24 -6.96
N GLY A 418 -34.10 -2.69 -6.63
CA GLY A 418 -32.85 -3.13 -7.25
C GLY A 418 -32.57 -2.39 -8.55
N ALA A 419 -31.29 -2.26 -8.89
CA ALA A 419 -30.85 -1.53 -10.07
C ALA A 419 -31.46 -2.12 -11.37
N PHE A 420 -32.15 -1.28 -12.15
CA PHE A 420 -32.84 -1.56 -13.43
C PHE A 420 -33.61 -2.88 -13.50
N ASP A 421 -34.81 -2.85 -12.92
CA ASP A 421 -35.71 -3.99 -12.84
C ASP A 421 -36.22 -4.47 -14.21
N MET A 422 -36.82 -5.66 -14.23
CA MET A 422 -37.36 -6.29 -15.44
C MET A 422 -38.34 -5.41 -16.22
N ALA A 423 -39.15 -4.59 -15.53
CA ALA A 423 -40.11 -3.70 -16.18
C ALA A 423 -39.41 -2.50 -16.82
N ALA A 424 -38.39 -1.94 -16.17
CA ALA A 424 -37.55 -0.90 -16.76
C ALA A 424 -36.85 -1.40 -18.04
N ALA A 425 -36.36 -2.64 -18.04
CA ALA A 425 -35.75 -3.25 -19.23
C ALA A 425 -36.74 -3.47 -20.36
N GLU A 426 -37.96 -3.86 -20.04
CA GLU A 426 -39.02 -3.95 -21.05
C GLU A 426 -39.37 -2.59 -21.65
N LYS A 427 -39.56 -1.56 -20.82
CA LYS A 427 -39.82 -0.18 -21.26
C LYS A 427 -38.72 0.33 -22.19
N PHE A 428 -37.45 0.14 -21.81
CA PHE A 428 -36.34 0.59 -22.64
C PHE A 428 -36.24 -0.21 -23.96
N CYS A 429 -36.46 -1.52 -23.95
CA CYS A 429 -36.51 -2.31 -25.18
C CYS A 429 -37.62 -1.84 -26.13
N ARG A 430 -38.81 -1.47 -25.60
CA ARG A 430 -39.91 -0.92 -26.39
C ARG A 430 -39.55 0.46 -26.96
N LEU A 431 -38.95 1.32 -26.16
CA LEU A 431 -38.46 2.63 -26.59
C LEU A 431 -37.44 2.52 -27.74
N LEU A 432 -36.45 1.62 -27.65
CA LEU A 432 -35.45 1.42 -28.71
C LEU A 432 -36.09 1.01 -30.05
N VAL A 433 -37.12 0.16 -30.01
CA VAL A 433 -37.87 -0.24 -31.23
C VAL A 433 -38.60 0.96 -31.82
N GLU A 434 -39.24 1.78 -30.98
CA GLU A 434 -39.96 2.96 -31.46
C GLU A 434 -39.02 4.03 -32.01
N CYS A 435 -37.88 4.26 -31.34
CA CYS A 435 -36.84 5.16 -31.79
C CYS A 435 -36.24 4.69 -33.12
N TRP A 436 -36.04 3.38 -33.31
CA TRP A 436 -35.58 2.84 -34.58
C TRP A 436 -36.59 3.14 -35.70
N ARG A 437 -37.88 2.86 -35.48
CA ARG A 437 -38.94 3.15 -36.46
C ARG A 437 -38.99 4.61 -36.87
N ARG A 438 -38.76 5.52 -35.91
CA ARG A 438 -38.81 6.97 -36.11
C ARG A 438 -37.47 7.61 -36.45
N ARG A 439 -36.39 6.82 -36.55
CA ARG A 439 -35.01 7.30 -36.74
C ARG A 439 -34.57 8.34 -35.69
N LEU A 440 -34.91 8.11 -34.42
CA LEU A 440 -34.55 9.01 -33.31
C LEU A 440 -33.35 8.46 -32.54
N PRO A 441 -32.36 9.30 -32.16
CA PRO A 441 -31.32 8.91 -31.22
C PRO A 441 -31.90 8.75 -29.80
N VAL A 442 -31.14 8.12 -28.90
CA VAL A 442 -31.55 7.93 -27.50
C VAL A 442 -30.59 8.63 -26.53
N VAL A 443 -31.16 9.37 -25.57
CA VAL A 443 -30.44 10.01 -24.46
C VAL A 443 -30.89 9.40 -23.14
N ALA A 444 -29.95 8.88 -22.36
CA ALA A 444 -30.23 8.24 -21.08
C ALA A 444 -29.62 9.03 -19.93
N PHE A 445 -30.38 9.24 -18.85
CA PHE A 445 -29.92 9.80 -17.57
C PHE A 445 -30.00 8.72 -16.52
N ILE A 446 -28.86 8.17 -16.12
CA ILE A 446 -28.79 6.90 -15.39
C ILE A 446 -28.13 7.09 -14.03
N SER A 447 -28.80 6.58 -13.00
CA SER A 447 -28.29 6.44 -11.65
C SER A 447 -28.78 5.11 -11.07
N SER A 448 -27.95 4.48 -10.25
CA SER A 448 -28.26 3.23 -9.55
C SER A 448 -28.81 3.45 -8.13
N GLY A 449 -28.63 4.66 -7.57
CA GLY A 449 -29.00 4.98 -6.19
C GLY A 449 -28.25 4.19 -5.12
N GLY A 450 -27.23 3.40 -5.48
CA GLY A 450 -26.41 2.61 -4.56
C GLY A 450 -27.13 1.43 -3.88
N MET A 451 -28.26 0.97 -4.42
CA MET A 451 -29.17 0.00 -3.78
C MET A 451 -28.94 -1.46 -4.22
N GLN A 452 -29.20 -2.41 -3.31
CA GLN A 452 -29.12 -3.87 -3.55
C GLN A 452 -30.25 -4.40 -4.46
N THR A 453 -29.96 -5.43 -5.27
CA THR A 453 -30.92 -6.09 -6.17
C THR A 453 -32.01 -6.87 -5.44
N LYS A 454 -33.26 -6.37 -5.44
CA LYS A 454 -34.42 -7.01 -4.77
C LYS A 454 -35.13 -8.08 -5.62
N GLU A 455 -34.76 -8.28 -6.88
CA GLU A 455 -35.33 -9.35 -7.74
C GLU A 455 -34.54 -10.69 -7.67
N GLY A 456 -33.54 -10.79 -6.80
CA GLY A 456 -32.64 -11.95 -6.72
C GLY A 456 -31.86 -12.19 -8.02
N ALA A 457 -31.62 -13.47 -8.37
CA ALA A 457 -30.87 -13.83 -9.59
C ALA A 457 -31.59 -13.41 -10.89
N ALA A 458 -32.90 -13.13 -10.84
CA ALA A 458 -33.65 -12.68 -12.02
C ALA A 458 -33.20 -11.30 -12.52
N ALA A 459 -32.63 -10.46 -11.64
CA ALA A 459 -32.07 -9.14 -11.97
C ALA A 459 -30.92 -9.18 -13.00
N LEU A 460 -30.34 -10.36 -13.27
CA LEU A 460 -29.26 -10.52 -14.25
C LEU A 460 -29.78 -10.69 -15.69
N PHE A 461 -31.02 -11.13 -15.89
CA PHE A 461 -31.60 -11.31 -17.23
C PHE A 461 -31.80 -9.99 -18.01
N PRO A 462 -32.25 -8.87 -17.39
CA PRO A 462 -32.28 -7.55 -18.00
C PRO A 462 -30.99 -7.18 -18.74
N MET A 463 -29.84 -7.44 -18.13
CA MET A 463 -28.52 -7.05 -18.68
C MET A 463 -28.26 -7.70 -20.04
N ALA A 464 -28.47 -9.02 -20.13
CA ALA A 464 -28.24 -9.76 -21.37
C ALA A 464 -29.21 -9.33 -22.48
N VAL A 465 -30.47 -9.08 -22.13
CA VAL A 465 -31.49 -8.64 -23.10
C VAL A 465 -31.17 -7.23 -23.60
N LEU A 466 -30.83 -6.32 -22.70
CA LEU A 466 -30.61 -4.92 -23.06
C LEU A 466 -29.32 -4.73 -23.87
N ASN A 467 -28.23 -5.42 -23.53
CA ASN A 467 -26.98 -5.36 -24.30
C ASN A 467 -27.17 -5.85 -25.76
N ASP A 468 -27.92 -6.93 -25.99
CA ASP A 468 -28.28 -7.38 -27.34
C ASP A 468 -29.07 -6.30 -28.09
N ARG A 469 -30.03 -5.65 -27.40
CA ARG A 469 -30.90 -4.63 -28.01
C ARG A 469 -30.17 -3.35 -28.33
N ILE A 470 -29.31 -2.86 -27.44
CA ILE A 470 -28.45 -1.69 -27.70
C ILE A 470 -27.49 -2.00 -28.86
N THR A 471 -26.85 -3.17 -28.86
CA THR A 471 -25.95 -3.56 -29.96
C THR A 471 -26.67 -3.51 -31.31
N ARG A 472 -27.88 -4.08 -31.39
CA ARG A 472 -28.70 -4.05 -32.61
C ARG A 472 -29.15 -2.64 -32.98
N PHE A 473 -29.57 -1.84 -32.01
CA PHE A 473 -29.99 -0.46 -32.25
C PHE A 473 -28.85 0.36 -32.85
N VAL A 474 -27.65 0.30 -32.25
CA VAL A 474 -26.50 1.08 -32.75
C VAL A 474 -25.97 0.53 -34.08
N ARG A 475 -25.83 -0.79 -34.23
CA ARG A 475 -25.24 -1.39 -35.45
C ARG A 475 -26.21 -1.47 -36.63
N ASP A 476 -27.46 -1.80 -36.40
CA ASP A 476 -28.44 -2.04 -37.47
C ASP A 476 -29.20 -0.76 -37.85
N ALA A 477 -29.42 0.16 -36.90
CA ALA A 477 -30.12 1.42 -37.16
C ALA A 477 -29.18 2.62 -37.38
N GLU A 478 -27.88 2.48 -37.07
CA GLU A 478 -26.86 3.53 -37.15
C GLU A 478 -27.22 4.78 -36.33
N LEU A 479 -27.90 4.59 -35.20
CA LEU A 479 -28.33 5.68 -34.31
C LEU A 479 -27.54 5.64 -32.99
N PRO A 480 -27.09 6.79 -32.46
CA PRO A 480 -26.32 6.84 -31.23
C PRO A 480 -27.21 6.64 -29.99
N VAL A 481 -26.59 6.06 -28.95
CA VAL A 481 -27.12 6.04 -27.59
C VAL A 481 -26.14 6.79 -26.70
N LEU A 482 -26.58 7.92 -26.15
CA LEU A 482 -25.82 8.74 -25.20
C LEU A 482 -26.30 8.43 -23.79
N CYS A 483 -25.39 8.26 -22.84
CA CYS A 483 -25.71 7.99 -21.46
C CYS A 483 -24.98 8.96 -20.54
N PHE A 484 -25.72 9.61 -19.64
CA PHE A 484 -25.23 10.52 -18.62
C PHE A 484 -25.45 9.90 -17.24
N GLY A 485 -24.38 9.45 -16.61
CA GLY A 485 -24.39 8.91 -15.26
C GLY A 485 -24.45 10.02 -14.20
N PHE A 486 -25.23 9.85 -13.14
CA PHE A 486 -25.32 10.82 -12.04
C PHE A 486 -25.51 10.17 -10.67
N GLY A 487 -25.20 10.91 -9.60
CA GLY A 487 -25.37 10.47 -8.21
C GLY A 487 -24.52 9.24 -7.89
N ASP A 488 -25.16 8.15 -7.48
CA ASP A 488 -24.48 6.88 -7.24
C ASP A 488 -24.66 5.94 -8.43
N CYS A 489 -23.57 5.56 -9.08
CA CYS A 489 -23.49 4.58 -10.18
C CYS A 489 -22.75 3.32 -9.72
N THR A 490 -23.07 2.83 -8.52
CA THR A 490 -22.40 1.71 -7.86
C THR A 490 -23.20 0.40 -8.04
N GLY A 491 -22.54 -0.69 -8.44
CA GLY A 491 -23.05 -2.07 -8.46
C GLY A 491 -24.55 -2.31 -8.73
N GLY A 492 -24.90 -2.75 -9.95
CA GLY A 492 -26.27 -3.22 -10.27
C GLY A 492 -26.57 -3.26 -11.78
N ALA A 493 -27.70 -3.85 -12.20
CA ALA A 493 -28.04 -4.02 -13.63
C ALA A 493 -28.24 -2.69 -14.40
N GLN A 494 -28.48 -1.58 -13.68
CA GLN A 494 -28.62 -0.23 -14.23
C GLN A 494 -27.31 0.37 -14.76
N ALA A 495 -26.16 0.01 -14.17
CA ALA A 495 -24.84 0.46 -14.63
C ALA A 495 -24.28 -0.41 -15.76
N SER A 496 -24.91 -1.54 -16.08
CA SER A 496 -24.35 -2.55 -16.99
C SER A 496 -24.27 -2.12 -18.46
N PHE A 497 -25.17 -1.23 -18.90
CA PHE A 497 -25.14 -0.69 -20.26
C PHE A 497 -24.41 0.65 -20.34
N VAL A 498 -24.10 1.27 -19.20
CA VAL A 498 -23.23 2.43 -19.09
C VAL A 498 -21.79 2.06 -19.51
N THR A 499 -21.40 0.79 -19.36
CA THR A 499 -20.13 0.23 -19.87
C THR A 499 -20.25 -0.45 -21.23
N HIS A 500 -21.42 -0.39 -21.87
CA HIS A 500 -21.59 -1.05 -23.15
C HIS A 500 -20.67 -0.39 -24.20
N PRO A 501 -19.83 -1.14 -24.94
CA PRO A 501 -18.80 -0.55 -25.82
C PRO A 501 -19.34 0.38 -26.93
N LEU A 502 -20.62 0.24 -27.28
CA LEU A 502 -21.30 1.04 -28.30
C LEU A 502 -22.15 2.19 -27.73
N VAL A 503 -22.20 2.36 -26.42
CA VAL A 503 -22.86 3.49 -25.75
C VAL A 503 -21.82 4.58 -25.50
N GLN A 504 -22.18 5.83 -25.77
CA GLN A 504 -21.33 6.97 -25.46
C GLN A 504 -21.66 7.46 -24.06
N THR A 505 -20.77 7.15 -23.12
CA THR A 505 -21.00 7.37 -21.69
C THR A 505 -20.26 8.59 -21.18
N TYR A 506 -21.01 9.48 -20.55
CA TYR A 506 -20.56 10.67 -19.86
C TYR A 506 -21.05 10.63 -18.42
N TYR A 507 -20.39 11.34 -17.52
CA TYR A 507 -20.80 11.44 -16.11
C TYR A 507 -20.90 12.89 -15.66
N PHE A 508 -21.85 13.18 -14.79
CA PHE A 508 -21.94 14.48 -14.12
C PHE A 508 -20.78 14.61 -13.13
N SER A 509 -20.23 15.81 -12.96
CA SER A 509 -19.34 16.14 -11.83
C SER A 509 -19.95 15.65 -10.51
N GLY A 510 -19.12 15.06 -9.66
CA GLY A 510 -19.54 14.52 -8.37
C GLY A 510 -20.16 13.12 -8.40
N THR A 511 -20.25 12.46 -9.57
CA THR A 511 -20.84 11.11 -9.65
C THR A 511 -19.91 10.06 -9.05
N GLY A 512 -20.43 9.17 -8.19
CA GLY A 512 -19.70 8.02 -7.65
C GLY A 512 -19.79 6.79 -8.59
N MET A 513 -18.65 6.27 -9.01
CA MET A 513 -18.45 5.21 -10.01
C MET A 513 -17.61 4.03 -9.47
N PRO A 514 -18.28 2.93 -9.07
CA PRO A 514 -17.68 1.60 -9.15
C PRO A 514 -18.64 0.58 -9.79
N PHE A 515 -18.16 -0.19 -10.77
CA PHE A 515 -19.00 -1.12 -11.54
C PHE A 515 -19.40 -2.41 -10.81
N ALA A 516 -18.91 -2.63 -9.59
CA ALA A 516 -19.25 -3.78 -8.76
C ALA A 516 -19.78 -3.32 -7.39
N GLY A 517 -20.77 -4.04 -6.86
CA GLY A 517 -21.42 -3.71 -5.58
C GLY A 517 -20.49 -3.96 -4.39
N GLN A 518 -20.87 -3.43 -3.22
CA GLN A 518 -20.09 -3.44 -1.97
C GLN A 518 -19.69 -4.84 -1.46
N ILE A 519 -20.30 -5.91 -1.98
CA ILE A 519 -19.96 -7.31 -1.67
C ILE A 519 -18.76 -7.80 -2.50
N VAL A 520 -18.55 -7.26 -3.70
CA VAL A 520 -17.54 -7.72 -4.68
C VAL A 520 -16.25 -6.90 -4.61
N VAL A 521 -16.35 -5.61 -4.29
CA VAL A 521 -15.19 -4.75 -4.02
C VAL A 521 -15.03 -4.67 -2.50
N PRO A 522 -14.04 -5.35 -1.90
CA PRO A 522 -13.79 -5.21 -0.46
C PRO A 522 -13.36 -3.78 -0.15
N GLU A 523 -14.05 -3.16 0.81
CA GLU A 523 -13.67 -1.99 1.62
C GLU A 523 -13.00 -0.76 0.93
N HIS A 524 -13.68 0.39 1.00
CA HIS A 524 -13.15 1.76 0.81
C HIS A 524 -12.24 2.00 -0.40
N LEU A 525 -12.81 2.04 -1.59
CA LEU A 525 -12.12 2.73 -2.69
C LEU A 525 -12.10 4.24 -2.39
N PRO A 526 -10.92 4.89 -2.36
CA PRO A 526 -10.81 6.31 -2.08
C PRO A 526 -11.47 7.12 -3.21
N CYS A 527 -11.77 8.40 -3.00
CA CYS A 527 -12.45 9.21 -4.03
C CYS A 527 -11.70 9.23 -5.38
N PRO A 528 -10.35 9.24 -5.44
CA PRO A 528 -9.62 9.07 -6.70
C PRO A 528 -9.96 7.81 -7.51
N ALA A 529 -10.43 6.75 -6.85
CA ALA A 529 -10.80 5.49 -7.49
C ALA A 529 -12.31 5.38 -7.80
N THR A 530 -13.12 6.33 -7.33
CA THR A 530 -14.59 6.24 -7.45
C THR A 530 -15.24 7.49 -8.02
N LEU A 531 -14.68 8.67 -7.84
CA LEU A 531 -15.30 9.91 -8.30
C LEU A 531 -15.08 10.06 -9.81
N SER A 532 -16.16 10.30 -10.53
CA SER A 532 -16.17 10.57 -11.96
C SER A 532 -15.18 11.66 -12.37
N ASN A 533 -15.02 12.73 -11.59
CA ASN A 533 -14.02 13.75 -11.84
C ASN A 533 -12.63 13.13 -11.97
N TYR A 534 -12.11 12.45 -10.94
CA TYR A 534 -10.79 11.81 -11.03
C TYR A 534 -10.69 10.79 -12.15
N LEU A 535 -11.73 9.95 -12.29
CA LEU A 535 -11.75 8.90 -13.30
C LEU A 535 -11.82 9.45 -14.73
N SER A 536 -12.24 10.71 -14.94
CA SER A 536 -12.25 11.33 -16.27
C SER A 536 -10.87 11.42 -16.91
N ARG A 537 -9.79 11.38 -16.10
CA ARG A 537 -8.41 11.32 -16.57
C ARG A 537 -7.93 9.91 -16.92
N VAL A 538 -8.68 8.88 -16.56
CA VAL A 538 -8.30 7.48 -16.78
C VAL A 538 -8.81 7.03 -18.16
N PRO A 539 -7.92 6.72 -19.12
CA PRO A 539 -8.35 6.30 -20.46
C PRO A 539 -9.29 5.09 -20.42
N GLY A 540 -10.42 5.18 -21.10
CA GLY A 540 -11.39 4.09 -21.21
C GLY A 540 -12.39 3.97 -20.04
N SER A 541 -12.30 4.82 -19.00
CA SER A 541 -13.28 4.83 -17.90
C SER A 541 -14.65 5.40 -18.32
N MET A 542 -14.64 6.43 -19.17
CA MET A 542 -15.78 7.16 -19.71
C MET A 542 -15.36 7.91 -21.00
N ARG A 543 -16.31 8.50 -21.72
CA ARG A 543 -16.04 9.38 -22.87
C ARG A 543 -15.77 10.82 -22.49
N GLY A 544 -16.27 11.27 -21.34
CA GLY A 544 -16.04 12.61 -20.83
C GLY A 544 -16.82 12.91 -19.56
N LEU A 545 -16.48 14.04 -18.95
CA LEU A 545 -17.13 14.58 -17.76
C LEU A 545 -17.95 15.82 -18.16
N VAL A 546 -19.17 15.94 -17.64
CA VAL A 546 -20.05 17.09 -17.87
C VAL A 546 -20.44 17.76 -16.57
N ARG A 547 -20.74 19.06 -16.62
CA ARG A 547 -21.16 19.82 -15.45
C ARG A 547 -22.46 19.26 -14.85
N HIS A 548 -22.58 19.36 -13.54
CA HIS A 548 -23.80 18.96 -12.85
C HIS A 548 -24.91 20.00 -13.12
N PRO A 549 -26.03 19.64 -13.79
CA PRO A 549 -27.01 20.60 -14.31
C PRO A 549 -27.85 21.33 -13.23
N PHE A 550 -27.71 20.93 -11.97
CA PHE A 550 -28.42 21.51 -10.84
C PHE A 550 -27.49 22.03 -9.74
N ALA A 551 -26.17 22.00 -9.96
CA ALA A 551 -25.14 22.35 -8.97
C ALA A 551 -23.95 23.05 -9.66
N ASP A 552 -24.15 24.31 -10.05
CA ASP A 552 -23.21 25.05 -10.91
C ASP A 552 -21.85 25.34 -10.24
N ASP A 553 -21.81 25.42 -8.92
CA ASP A 553 -20.63 25.69 -8.10
C ASP A 553 -19.94 24.41 -7.56
N LEU A 554 -20.44 23.22 -7.93
CA LEU A 554 -19.94 21.95 -7.39
C LEU A 554 -18.47 21.72 -7.73
N ASP A 555 -18.07 21.95 -8.98
CA ASP A 555 -16.67 21.75 -9.41
C ASP A 555 -15.71 22.70 -8.68
N ASP A 556 -16.13 23.95 -8.41
CA ASP A 556 -15.34 24.91 -7.63
C ASP A 556 -15.20 24.46 -6.16
N CYS A 557 -16.29 23.97 -5.55
CA CYS A 557 -16.25 23.42 -4.20
C CYS A 557 -15.34 22.19 -4.10
N LEU A 558 -15.39 21.29 -5.08
CA LEU A 558 -14.53 20.11 -5.13
C LEU A 558 -13.07 20.50 -5.32
N ALA A 559 -12.76 21.43 -6.22
CA ALA A 559 -11.41 21.95 -6.44
C ALA A 559 -10.84 22.67 -5.21
N ALA A 560 -11.68 23.32 -4.39
CA ALA A 560 -11.27 23.92 -3.13
C ALA A 560 -10.87 22.87 -2.08
N ILE A 561 -11.45 21.66 -2.12
CA ILE A 561 -11.09 20.54 -1.24
C ILE A 561 -9.83 19.85 -1.73
N ASP A 562 -9.75 19.59 -3.04
CA ASP A 562 -8.58 19.02 -3.68
C ASP A 562 -8.33 19.68 -5.05
N PRO A 563 -7.29 20.53 -5.18
CA PRO A 563 -6.97 21.21 -6.43
C PRO A 563 -6.67 20.27 -7.60
N ASP A 564 -6.34 19.00 -7.32
CA ASP A 564 -6.08 18.01 -8.36
C ASP A 564 -7.38 17.46 -8.99
N ILE A 565 -8.57 17.77 -8.46
CA ILE A 565 -9.85 17.34 -9.06
C ILE A 565 -10.08 18.08 -10.38
N PRO A 566 -10.21 17.36 -11.52
CA PRO A 566 -10.51 18.01 -12.78
C PRO A 566 -11.97 18.52 -12.79
N PRO A 567 -12.19 19.79 -13.16
CA PRO A 567 -13.54 20.32 -13.36
C PRO A 567 -14.11 19.85 -14.70
N ALA A 568 -15.45 19.89 -14.84
CA ALA A 568 -16.09 19.65 -16.12
C ALA A 568 -16.07 20.88 -17.05
N SER A 569 -15.67 20.66 -18.30
CA SER A 569 -15.60 21.71 -19.33
C SER A 569 -16.85 21.82 -20.20
N GLU A 570 -17.60 20.73 -20.40
CA GLU A 570 -18.79 20.68 -21.24
C GLU A 570 -20.08 20.55 -20.40
N THR A 571 -21.20 21.07 -20.91
CA THR A 571 -22.54 20.77 -20.40
C THR A 571 -23.16 19.55 -21.10
N VAL A 572 -24.28 19.04 -20.58
CA VAL A 572 -25.03 17.96 -21.24
C VAL A 572 -25.48 18.38 -22.64
N GLU A 573 -25.94 19.62 -22.77
CA GLU A 573 -26.40 20.25 -24.00
C GLU A 573 -25.28 20.36 -25.04
N ASP A 574 -24.06 20.72 -24.62
CA ASP A 574 -22.89 20.80 -25.51
C ASP A 574 -22.56 19.43 -26.12
N VAL A 575 -22.53 18.39 -25.28
CA VAL A 575 -22.24 17.01 -25.69
C VAL A 575 -23.30 16.49 -26.67
N ILE A 576 -24.60 16.66 -26.35
CA ILE A 576 -25.69 16.28 -27.25
C ILE A 576 -25.61 17.11 -28.54
N GLY A 577 -25.32 18.40 -28.43
CA GLY A 577 -24.98 19.35 -29.49
C GLY A 577 -24.04 18.76 -30.53
N ARG A 578 -22.82 18.47 -30.08
CA ARG A 578 -21.71 17.97 -30.89
C ARG A 578 -22.01 16.62 -31.54
N ILE A 579 -22.47 15.64 -30.75
CA ILE A 579 -22.64 14.26 -31.24
C ILE A 579 -23.75 14.16 -32.30
N LEU A 580 -24.87 14.84 -32.11
CA LEU A 580 -25.97 14.76 -33.06
C LEU A 580 -25.77 15.61 -34.32
N ARG A 581 -24.76 16.49 -34.37
CA ARG A 581 -24.31 17.20 -35.59
C ARG A 581 -23.39 16.35 -36.48
N MET A 582 -23.02 15.15 -36.03
CA MET A 582 -22.02 14.28 -36.65
C MET A 582 -20.59 14.87 -36.69
N ASP A 583 -20.31 15.84 -35.82
CA ASP A 583 -18.93 16.29 -35.57
C ASP A 583 -18.23 15.18 -34.78
N LEU A 584 -17.51 14.30 -35.50
CA LEU A 584 -16.71 13.19 -34.95
C LEU A 584 -15.37 13.66 -34.34
N GLU A 585 -15.21 14.96 -34.13
CA GLU A 585 -14.09 15.51 -33.37
C GLU A 585 -14.10 14.90 -31.95
N PRO A 586 -12.95 14.40 -31.47
CA PRO A 586 -12.81 13.96 -30.08
C PRO A 586 -13.29 15.07 -29.14
N ALA A 587 -13.93 14.72 -28.03
CA ALA A 587 -14.15 15.71 -26.97
C ALA A 587 -12.79 16.37 -26.65
N PRO A 588 -12.72 17.70 -26.50
CA PRO A 588 -11.51 18.32 -25.97
C PRO A 588 -11.21 17.62 -24.65
N ALA A 589 -9.99 17.08 -24.49
CA ALA A 589 -9.60 16.50 -23.22
C ALA A 589 -9.95 17.50 -22.11
N PRO A 590 -10.45 17.07 -20.94
CA PRO A 590 -10.54 17.97 -19.80
C PRO A 590 -9.19 18.67 -19.70
N PRO A 591 -9.15 20.00 -19.47
CA PRO A 591 -7.92 20.76 -19.53
C PRO A 591 -6.87 19.93 -18.80
N ALA A 592 -5.84 19.52 -19.53
CA ALA A 592 -4.71 18.84 -18.93
C ALA A 592 -4.39 19.66 -17.69
N ALA A 593 -4.19 18.99 -16.53
CA ALA A 593 -3.70 19.66 -15.32
C ALA A 593 -2.73 20.71 -15.81
N PRO A 594 -3.01 22.01 -15.54
CA PRO A 594 -2.42 23.14 -16.29
C PRO A 594 -1.01 22.71 -16.55
N GLU A 595 -0.59 22.51 -17.82
CA GLU A 595 0.73 21.96 -18.11
C GLU A 595 1.65 22.74 -17.20
N THR A 596 2.01 22.16 -16.06
CA THR A 596 2.73 22.88 -15.03
C THR A 596 4.06 22.77 -15.69
N GLU A 597 4.39 23.83 -16.45
CA GLU A 597 5.40 23.79 -17.49
C GLU A 597 6.47 22.85 -16.98
N ASP A 598 6.63 21.68 -17.60
CA ASP A 598 7.63 20.71 -17.12
C ASP A 598 9.04 21.36 -17.25
N ALA A 599 9.09 22.57 -17.84
CA ALA A 599 10.11 23.59 -17.66
C ALA A 599 10.42 23.77 -16.16
N PRO A 600 11.58 23.28 -15.70
CA PRO A 600 12.03 23.59 -14.35
C PRO A 600 12.06 25.11 -14.20
N PRO A 601 11.70 25.69 -13.03
CA PRO A 601 11.90 27.12 -12.82
C PRO A 601 13.36 27.46 -13.15
N ALA A 602 13.59 28.19 -14.25
CA ALA A 602 14.95 28.45 -14.71
C ALA A 602 15.61 29.48 -13.79
N GLY A 603 16.91 29.32 -13.53
CA GLY A 603 17.70 30.29 -12.78
C GLY A 603 18.35 29.75 -11.51
N PRO A 604 19.24 30.55 -10.90
CA PRO A 604 20.03 30.15 -9.75
C PRO A 604 19.15 29.84 -8.55
N PHE A 605 19.60 28.89 -7.72
CA PHE A 605 18.99 28.56 -6.43
C PHE A 605 20.07 28.57 -5.35
N ARG A 606 19.67 28.78 -4.09
CA ARG A 606 20.58 28.84 -2.94
C ARG A 606 20.47 27.62 -2.05
N ARG A 607 19.28 27.00 -1.97
CA ARG A 607 19.03 25.87 -1.06
C ARG A 607 18.58 24.61 -1.78
N VAL A 608 19.24 23.50 -1.47
CA VAL A 608 18.94 22.18 -2.04
C VAL A 608 18.62 21.16 -0.95
N LEU A 609 17.53 20.42 -1.15
CA LEU A 609 17.21 19.22 -0.39
C LEU A 609 17.97 18.03 -0.99
N VAL A 610 18.83 17.41 -0.21
CA VAL A 610 19.52 16.17 -0.57
C VAL A 610 18.72 14.99 -0.02
N HIS A 611 18.06 14.28 -0.93
CA HIS A 611 17.33 13.04 -0.65
C HIS A 611 18.21 11.85 -1.03
N ALA A 612 19.20 11.55 -0.19
CA ALA A 612 20.16 10.48 -0.41
C ALA A 612 20.70 9.97 0.93
N ARG A 613 21.40 8.83 0.91
CA ARG A 613 22.15 8.32 2.07
C ARG A 613 23.58 7.89 1.69
N GLY A 614 24.37 7.52 2.70
CA GLY A 614 25.68 6.88 2.52
C GLY A 614 26.64 7.71 1.65
N CYS A 615 27.46 7.02 0.85
CA CYS A 615 28.48 7.65 0.00
C CYS A 615 27.88 8.66 -1.01
N ALA A 616 26.71 8.36 -1.57
CA ALA A 616 26.03 9.25 -2.51
C ALA A 616 25.61 10.57 -1.84
N ALA A 617 25.03 10.51 -0.64
CA ALA A 617 24.72 11.71 0.13
C ALA A 617 25.98 12.51 0.45
N GLU A 618 27.04 11.85 0.87
CA GLU A 618 28.30 12.50 1.24
C GLU A 618 28.91 13.28 0.06
N LYS A 619 28.99 12.66 -1.13
CA LYS A 619 29.44 13.33 -2.37
C LYS A 619 28.53 14.49 -2.76
N ILE A 620 27.21 14.33 -2.71
CA ILE A 620 26.25 15.38 -3.09
C ILE A 620 26.32 16.57 -2.11
N VAL A 621 26.36 16.32 -0.80
CA VAL A 621 26.52 17.36 0.23
C VAL A 621 27.82 18.12 0.01
N ARG A 622 28.94 17.40 -0.17
CA ARG A 622 30.25 18.01 -0.43
C ARG A 622 30.20 18.94 -1.64
N LYS A 623 29.64 18.47 -2.75
CA LYS A 623 29.59 19.25 -3.99
C LYS A 623 28.60 20.41 -3.93
N ALA A 624 27.49 20.26 -3.22
CA ALA A 624 26.59 21.37 -2.96
C ALA A 624 27.29 22.49 -2.16
N GLN A 625 28.05 22.14 -1.12
CA GLN A 625 28.83 23.10 -0.32
C GLN A 625 29.93 23.79 -1.14
N GLU A 626 30.65 23.05 -1.99
CA GLU A 626 31.66 23.60 -2.91
C GLU A 626 31.06 24.59 -3.92
N GLU A 627 29.86 24.31 -4.43
CA GLU A 627 29.09 25.21 -5.31
C GLU A 627 28.38 26.34 -4.53
N GLY A 628 28.60 26.44 -3.21
CA GLY A 628 28.09 27.51 -2.36
C GLY A 628 26.61 27.38 -1.98
N LEU A 629 25.99 26.22 -2.18
CA LEU A 629 24.59 25.93 -1.85
C LEU A 629 24.42 25.58 -0.37
N GLU A 630 23.30 25.98 0.21
CA GLU A 630 22.82 25.52 1.52
C GLU A 630 22.15 24.16 1.39
N VAL A 631 22.51 23.22 2.26
CA VAL A 631 22.01 21.85 2.21
C VAL A 631 20.97 21.60 3.29
N VAL A 632 19.83 21.04 2.88
CA VAL A 632 18.91 20.33 3.77
C VAL A 632 19.12 18.85 3.50
N LEU A 633 19.64 18.10 4.47
CA LEU A 633 19.86 16.66 4.34
C LEU A 633 18.75 15.89 5.04
N ALA A 634 18.02 15.08 4.28
CA ALA A 634 17.03 14.15 4.81
C ALA A 634 17.71 12.84 5.21
N GLN A 635 17.60 12.43 6.48
CA GLN A 635 18.14 11.14 6.97
C GLN A 635 17.09 10.36 7.76
N SER A 636 17.13 9.04 7.65
CA SER A 636 16.34 8.13 8.50
C SER A 636 16.86 8.11 9.94
N ASP A 637 16.10 7.52 10.87
CA ASP A 637 16.54 7.38 12.27
C ASP A 637 17.93 6.70 12.38
N ALA A 638 18.20 5.76 11.47
CA ALA A 638 19.42 4.97 11.43
C ALA A 638 20.63 5.69 10.78
N ASP A 639 20.44 6.78 10.03
CA ASP A 639 21.54 7.47 9.34
C ASP A 639 21.82 8.90 9.90
N MET A 640 21.20 9.27 11.03
CA MET A 640 21.39 10.60 11.65
C MET A 640 22.84 10.91 12.05
N THR A 641 23.69 9.90 12.15
CA THR A 641 25.11 10.00 12.48
C THR A 641 26.03 9.56 11.32
N SER A 642 25.48 9.46 10.11
CA SER A 642 26.23 9.07 8.90
C SER A 642 27.34 10.06 8.53
N ALA A 643 28.27 9.63 7.65
CA ALA A 643 29.33 10.51 7.15
C ALA A 643 28.80 11.77 6.47
N ALA A 644 27.66 11.68 5.78
CA ALA A 644 26.99 12.83 5.17
C ALA A 644 26.42 13.79 6.23
N ALA A 645 25.84 13.27 7.30
CA ALA A 645 25.31 14.09 8.41
C ALA A 645 26.43 14.85 9.15
N ALA A 646 27.57 14.19 9.38
CA ALA A 646 28.74 14.80 10.02
C ALA A 646 29.43 15.89 9.16
N ARG A 647 29.20 15.88 7.84
CA ARG A 647 29.76 16.86 6.90
C ARG A 647 29.02 18.21 6.91
N LEU A 648 27.79 18.24 7.40
CA LEU A 648 26.96 19.44 7.36
C LEU A 648 27.61 20.57 8.19
N ASP A 649 27.61 21.79 7.63
CA ASP A 649 28.00 22.98 8.36
C ASP A 649 26.81 23.48 9.20
N PRO A 650 26.84 23.42 10.55
CA PRO A 650 25.70 23.81 11.38
C PRO A 650 25.27 25.28 11.20
N ALA A 651 26.16 26.14 10.70
CA ALA A 651 25.86 27.55 10.46
C ALA A 651 24.97 27.77 9.22
N ARG A 652 25.01 26.86 8.24
CA ARG A 652 24.34 27.01 6.93
C ARG A 652 23.38 25.89 6.60
N ASP A 653 23.73 24.66 6.98
CA ASP A 653 23.03 23.45 6.60
C ASP A 653 22.05 22.97 7.70
N ARG A 654 21.17 22.05 7.31
CA ARG A 654 20.14 21.48 8.17
C ARG A 654 20.07 19.96 7.99
N LEU A 655 20.19 19.24 9.10
CA LEU A 655 19.90 17.81 9.17
C LEU A 655 18.46 17.62 9.63
N VAL A 656 17.66 16.84 8.90
CA VAL A 656 16.27 16.55 9.27
C VAL A 656 16.02 15.05 9.29
N CYS A 657 15.52 14.56 10.41
CA CYS A 657 15.07 13.17 10.54
C CYS A 657 13.72 13.00 9.85
N ILE A 658 13.66 12.12 8.85
CA ILE A 658 12.41 11.73 8.18
C ILE A 658 11.71 10.54 8.86
N GLY A 659 12.34 9.97 9.88
CA GLY A 659 11.84 8.87 10.70
C GLY A 659 11.85 7.52 9.99
N GLY A 660 11.70 6.45 10.77
CA GLY A 660 11.69 5.08 10.28
C GLY A 660 13.09 4.49 10.16
N ASN A 661 13.16 3.16 10.21
CA ASN A 661 14.42 2.43 10.06
C ASN A 661 14.50 1.73 8.70
N THR A 662 13.37 1.43 8.07
CA THR A 662 13.33 0.74 6.77
C THR A 662 13.12 1.74 5.62
N PRO A 663 13.58 1.43 4.39
CA PRO A 663 13.33 2.27 3.22
C PRO A 663 11.86 2.68 3.02
N SER A 664 10.91 1.78 3.30
CA SER A 664 9.47 2.04 3.13
C SER A 664 8.91 3.05 4.13
N GLU A 665 9.51 3.13 5.32
CA GLU A 665 9.11 4.08 6.36
C GLU A 665 9.80 5.44 6.17
N SER A 666 10.99 5.45 5.58
CA SER A 666 11.88 6.62 5.43
C SER A 666 11.97 7.11 3.97
N TYR A 667 13.02 6.73 3.23
CA TYR A 667 13.42 7.27 1.93
C TYR A 667 12.45 6.97 0.76
N LEU A 668 11.49 6.06 0.92
CA LEU A 668 10.43 5.82 -0.07
C LEU A 668 9.14 6.61 0.24
N ASN A 669 9.11 7.38 1.33
CA ASN A 669 7.98 8.24 1.66
C ASN A 669 8.05 9.57 0.89
N ALA A 670 7.64 9.53 -0.37
CA ALA A 670 7.61 10.70 -1.27
C ALA A 670 6.97 11.94 -0.65
N ARG A 671 5.87 11.80 0.09
CA ARG A 671 5.16 12.95 0.66
C ARG A 671 5.92 13.58 1.83
N SER A 672 6.53 12.78 2.70
CA SER A 672 7.39 13.30 3.77
C SER A 672 8.55 14.12 3.20
N ILE A 673 9.14 13.65 2.10
CA ILE A 673 10.24 14.37 1.41
C ILE A 673 9.75 15.68 0.78
N LEU A 674 8.63 15.66 0.06
CA LEU A 674 8.07 16.89 -0.53
C LEU A 674 7.64 17.89 0.55
N ARG A 675 7.04 17.41 1.65
CA ARG A 675 6.66 18.27 2.76
C ARG A 675 7.89 18.86 3.46
N LEU A 676 8.95 18.09 3.58
CA LEU A 676 10.24 18.58 4.07
C LEU A 676 10.80 19.68 3.15
N ALA A 677 10.76 19.48 1.83
CA ALA A 677 11.20 20.49 0.87
C ALA A 677 10.42 21.81 1.06
N GLU A 678 9.10 21.75 1.16
CA GLU A 678 8.22 22.90 1.41
C GLU A 678 8.55 23.59 2.75
N CYS A 679 8.56 22.85 3.86
CA CYS A 679 8.78 23.40 5.20
C CYS A 679 10.19 23.97 5.39
N SER A 680 11.18 23.41 4.71
CA SER A 680 12.57 23.89 4.75
C SER A 680 12.86 24.99 3.75
N GLY A 681 11.90 25.33 2.88
CA GLY A 681 12.09 26.30 1.79
C GLY A 681 13.17 25.88 0.79
N ALA A 682 13.32 24.58 0.55
CA ALA A 682 14.25 24.07 -0.44
C ALA A 682 13.74 24.39 -1.85
N GLU A 683 14.59 25.02 -2.66
CA GLU A 683 14.24 25.45 -4.02
C GLU A 683 14.52 24.37 -5.07
N ALA A 684 15.38 23.41 -4.71
CA ALA A 684 15.76 22.27 -5.52
C ALA A 684 15.83 21.00 -4.67
N LEU A 685 15.67 19.85 -5.31
CA LEU A 685 15.73 18.53 -4.71
C LEU A 685 16.65 17.64 -5.54
N HIS A 686 17.76 17.20 -4.95
CA HIS A 686 18.62 16.18 -5.52
C HIS A 686 18.20 14.80 -5.00
N PRO A 687 17.71 13.89 -5.85
CA PRO A 687 17.08 12.64 -5.39
C PRO A 687 18.08 11.52 -5.09
N GLY A 688 19.38 11.81 -5.06
CA GLY A 688 20.43 10.82 -4.90
C GLY A 688 20.45 9.72 -5.96
N ILE A 689 20.75 8.50 -5.50
CA ILE A 689 20.81 7.26 -6.27
C ILE A 689 19.82 6.27 -5.64
N GLY A 690 18.99 5.60 -6.45
CA GLY A 690 17.95 4.70 -5.96
C GLY A 690 16.77 5.43 -5.30
N PHE A 691 15.99 4.70 -4.50
CA PHE A 691 14.77 5.21 -3.85
C PHE A 691 13.79 5.85 -4.83
N LEU A 692 13.62 7.18 -4.76
CA LEU A 692 12.68 7.95 -5.57
C LEU A 692 13.33 8.65 -6.78
N SER A 693 14.63 8.44 -7.02
CA SER A 693 15.36 9.11 -8.12
C SER A 693 14.90 8.75 -9.53
N GLU A 694 14.30 7.57 -9.71
CA GLU A 694 13.73 7.13 -10.99
C GLU A 694 12.19 7.11 -10.96
N ASN A 695 11.58 7.71 -9.93
CA ASN A 695 10.13 7.78 -9.80
C ASN A 695 9.59 9.04 -10.49
N ALA A 696 9.01 8.88 -11.69
CA ALA A 696 8.48 9.98 -12.49
C ALA A 696 7.34 10.72 -11.78
N ASP A 697 6.47 10.02 -11.05
CA ASP A 697 5.36 10.63 -10.31
C ASP A 697 5.87 11.54 -9.18
N PHE A 698 6.92 11.11 -8.48
CA PHE A 698 7.58 11.93 -7.46
C PHE A 698 8.21 13.19 -8.06
N ALA A 699 8.93 13.05 -9.19
CA ALA A 699 9.49 14.19 -9.90
C ALA A 699 8.40 15.17 -10.37
N ARG A 700 7.27 14.65 -10.89
CA ARG A 700 6.12 15.45 -11.31
C ARG A 700 5.49 16.21 -10.15
N LEU A 701 5.32 15.55 -9.01
CA LEU A 701 4.80 16.18 -7.79
C LEU A 701 5.74 17.24 -7.22
N ALA A 702 7.07 17.02 -7.27
CA ALA A 702 8.05 18.02 -6.88
C ALA A 702 7.95 19.28 -7.76
N ARG A 703 7.93 19.10 -9.08
CA ARG A 703 7.83 20.18 -10.06
C ARG A 703 6.51 20.95 -9.92
N ALA A 704 5.38 20.26 -9.76
CA ALA A 704 4.07 20.87 -9.54
C ALA A 704 4.00 21.75 -8.28
N ARG A 705 4.90 21.54 -7.31
CA ARG A 705 5.03 22.33 -6.08
C ARG A 705 6.10 23.42 -6.16
N GLY A 706 6.61 23.69 -7.36
CA GLY A 706 7.66 24.69 -7.61
C GLY A 706 9.05 24.28 -7.14
N ILE A 707 9.27 23.00 -6.80
CA ILE A 707 10.58 22.48 -6.40
C ILE A 707 11.31 21.97 -7.65
N ARG A 708 12.53 22.45 -7.90
CA ARG A 708 13.35 21.94 -9.00
C ARG A 708 13.81 20.52 -8.72
N PHE A 709 13.29 19.55 -9.46
CA PHE A 709 13.82 18.19 -9.42
C PHE A 709 15.13 18.12 -10.22
N ILE A 710 16.26 17.85 -9.55
CA ILE A 710 17.57 17.73 -10.18
C ILE A 710 17.67 16.34 -10.82
N GLY A 711 17.15 16.24 -12.04
CA GLY A 711 17.07 15.03 -12.84
C GLY A 711 16.36 15.29 -14.16
N PRO A 712 16.14 14.24 -14.97
CA PRO A 712 15.53 14.39 -16.29
C PRO A 712 14.06 14.84 -16.24
N PRO A 713 13.51 15.27 -17.39
CA PRO A 713 12.08 15.52 -17.54
C PRO A 713 11.26 14.27 -17.27
N THR A 714 10.05 14.43 -16.73
CA THR A 714 9.20 13.29 -16.33
C THR A 714 8.84 12.40 -17.52
N ALA A 715 8.62 13.00 -18.69
CA ALA A 715 8.39 12.26 -19.95
C ALA A 715 9.56 11.35 -20.35
N ALA A 716 10.82 11.78 -20.12
CA ALA A 716 11.99 10.96 -20.38
C ALA A 716 12.10 9.82 -19.35
N MET A 717 11.77 10.09 -18.09
CA MET A 717 11.69 9.08 -17.03
C MET A 717 10.62 8.02 -17.33
N ASP A 718 9.42 8.41 -17.75
CA ASP A 718 8.34 7.47 -18.09
C ASP A 718 8.69 6.60 -19.32
N ARG A 719 9.32 7.22 -20.33
CA ARG A 719 9.69 6.53 -21.57
C ARG A 719 10.79 5.50 -21.34
N MET A 720 11.77 5.80 -20.48
CA MET A 720 12.93 4.94 -20.25
C MET A 720 12.82 4.05 -19.02
N GLY A 721 12.00 4.42 -18.03
CA GLY A 721 11.78 3.64 -16.81
C GLY A 721 10.94 2.38 -17.03
N ASN A 722 10.12 2.34 -18.08
CA ASN A 722 9.44 1.12 -18.50
C ASN A 722 10.28 0.38 -19.55
N LYS A 723 10.75 -0.82 -19.22
CA LYS A 723 11.61 -1.64 -20.09
C LYS A 723 11.04 -1.86 -21.50
N SER A 724 9.72 -2.07 -21.63
CA SER A 724 9.08 -2.24 -22.94
C SER A 724 9.14 -0.94 -23.76
N ASN A 725 8.81 0.20 -23.14
CA ASN A 725 8.88 1.50 -23.81
C ASN A 725 10.32 1.88 -24.18
N ALA A 726 11.29 1.58 -23.31
CA ALA A 726 12.70 1.82 -23.55
C ALA A 726 13.22 1.01 -24.74
N VAL A 727 12.88 -0.28 -24.81
CA VAL A 727 13.23 -1.16 -25.94
C VAL A 727 12.59 -0.69 -27.24
N GLN A 728 11.30 -0.31 -27.22
CA GLN A 728 10.62 0.23 -28.40
C GLN A 728 11.22 1.57 -28.85
N THR A 729 11.62 2.41 -27.90
CA THR A 729 12.29 3.68 -28.18
C THR A 729 13.65 3.44 -28.84
N ALA A 730 14.46 2.53 -28.30
CA ALA A 730 15.75 2.15 -28.89
C ALA A 730 15.58 1.58 -30.31
N LEU A 731 14.63 0.66 -30.52
CA LEU A 731 14.29 0.12 -31.84
C LEU A 731 13.84 1.19 -32.83
N GLY A 732 12.95 2.10 -32.40
CA GLY A 732 12.47 3.21 -33.22
C GLY A 732 13.57 4.20 -33.61
N LEU A 733 14.60 4.32 -32.77
CA LEU A 733 15.81 5.08 -33.06
C LEU A 733 16.85 4.26 -33.84
N GLY A 734 16.57 3.03 -34.27
CA GLY A 734 17.48 2.18 -35.03
C GLY A 734 18.69 1.69 -34.23
N ILE A 735 18.53 1.50 -32.92
CA ILE A 735 19.58 1.01 -32.01
C ILE A 735 19.34 -0.48 -31.75
N PRO A 736 20.37 -1.34 -31.88
CA PRO A 736 20.21 -2.77 -31.66
C PRO A 736 19.77 -3.07 -30.23
N VAL A 737 18.78 -3.95 -30.06
CA VAL A 737 18.34 -4.51 -28.78
C VAL A 737 18.52 -6.02 -28.80
N VAL A 738 18.53 -6.67 -27.63
CA VAL A 738 18.66 -8.13 -27.56
C VAL A 738 17.53 -8.77 -28.37
N PRO A 739 17.82 -9.65 -29.35
CA PRO A 739 16.78 -10.30 -30.15
C PRO A 739 15.83 -11.10 -29.25
N GLY A 740 14.53 -10.89 -29.42
CA GLY A 740 13.51 -11.45 -28.54
C GLY A 740 12.12 -11.39 -29.17
N SER A 741 11.13 -11.93 -28.47
CA SER A 741 9.73 -11.81 -28.89
C SER A 741 9.19 -10.42 -28.59
N HIS A 742 8.57 -9.78 -29.57
CA HIS A 742 7.92 -8.48 -29.42
C HIS A 742 6.56 -8.62 -28.70
N GLY A 743 6.58 -9.14 -27.47
CA GLY A 743 5.40 -9.39 -26.64
C GLY A 743 5.31 -10.82 -26.10
N VAL A 744 4.20 -11.08 -25.40
CA VAL A 744 3.85 -12.38 -24.83
C VAL A 744 3.59 -13.39 -25.94
N ILE A 745 4.12 -14.60 -25.78
CA ILE A 745 3.81 -15.72 -26.66
C ILE A 745 2.98 -16.75 -25.92
N THR A 746 1.79 -17.04 -26.45
CA THR A 746 0.81 -17.95 -25.82
C THR A 746 0.84 -19.36 -26.41
N HIS A 747 1.52 -19.57 -27.54
CA HIS A 747 1.51 -20.84 -28.27
C HIS A 747 2.93 -21.36 -28.57
N PRO A 748 3.25 -22.62 -28.21
CA PRO A 748 4.60 -23.17 -28.32
C PRO A 748 5.13 -23.25 -29.76
N GLU A 749 4.26 -23.45 -30.76
CA GLU A 749 4.66 -23.49 -32.17
C GLU A 749 5.09 -22.11 -32.70
N ALA A 750 4.34 -21.07 -32.35
CA ALA A 750 4.71 -19.69 -32.68
C ALA A 750 6.00 -19.31 -31.95
N ALA A 751 6.13 -19.70 -30.67
CA ALA A 751 7.32 -19.48 -29.88
C ALA A 751 8.55 -20.20 -30.46
N ALA A 752 8.40 -21.42 -30.98
CA ALA A 752 9.50 -22.16 -31.61
C ALA A 752 9.98 -21.50 -32.93
N ARG A 753 9.06 -20.92 -33.72
CA ARG A 753 9.44 -20.13 -34.91
C ARG A 753 10.26 -18.90 -34.54
N VAL A 754 9.78 -18.13 -33.56
CA VAL A 754 10.50 -16.95 -33.03
C VAL A 754 11.86 -17.37 -32.44
N ALA A 755 11.93 -18.49 -31.73
CA ALA A 755 13.20 -19.02 -31.22
C ALA A 755 14.19 -19.40 -32.33
N ALA A 756 13.69 -19.94 -33.45
CA ALA A 756 14.51 -20.25 -34.61
C ALA A 756 15.02 -18.97 -35.32
N GLU A 757 14.20 -17.91 -35.38
CA GLU A 757 14.60 -16.59 -35.89
C GLU A 757 15.65 -15.91 -35.00
N ILE A 758 15.51 -16.00 -33.68
CA ILE A 758 16.48 -15.48 -32.69
C ILE A 758 17.80 -16.29 -32.73
N GLY A 759 17.71 -17.60 -32.92
CA GLY A 759 18.81 -18.56 -32.86
C GLY A 759 19.12 -19.03 -31.43
N TYR A 760 19.33 -20.34 -31.28
CA TYR A 760 19.59 -21.02 -29.99
C TYR A 760 21.03 -20.81 -29.46
N PRO A 761 21.26 -20.80 -28.13
CA PRO A 761 20.26 -20.86 -27.06
C PRO A 761 19.35 -19.64 -26.92
N VAL A 762 18.13 -19.87 -26.47
CA VAL A 762 17.15 -18.84 -26.11
C VAL A 762 16.75 -19.00 -24.65
N ILE A 763 16.28 -17.91 -24.03
CA ILE A 763 15.76 -17.92 -22.66
C ILE A 763 14.27 -17.59 -22.69
N ILE A 764 13.48 -18.40 -21.99
CA ILE A 764 12.06 -18.21 -21.75
C ILE A 764 11.92 -17.54 -20.39
N LYS A 765 11.21 -16.41 -20.34
CA LYS A 765 10.98 -15.64 -19.10
C LYS A 765 9.50 -15.39 -18.90
N ALA A 766 9.01 -15.60 -17.68
CA ALA A 766 7.64 -15.22 -17.28
C ALA A 766 7.50 -13.69 -17.21
N VAL A 767 6.34 -13.16 -17.60
CA VAL A 767 6.04 -11.71 -17.58
C VAL A 767 6.04 -11.16 -16.14
N HIS A 768 5.57 -11.97 -15.18
CA HIS A 768 5.44 -11.59 -13.76
C HIS A 768 6.43 -12.34 -12.84
N GLY A 769 7.51 -12.91 -13.39
CA GLY A 769 8.45 -13.75 -12.64
C GLY A 769 9.51 -12.99 -11.84
N GLY A 770 9.90 -13.54 -10.69
CA GLY A 770 11.00 -13.06 -9.84
C GLY A 770 11.59 -14.18 -8.95
N GLY A 771 12.86 -14.05 -8.55
CA GLY A 771 13.52 -14.99 -7.62
C GLY A 771 13.95 -16.33 -8.23
N GLY A 772 14.28 -16.38 -9.53
CA GLY A 772 14.77 -17.59 -10.21
C GLY A 772 13.68 -18.59 -10.63
N LYS A 773 12.41 -18.33 -10.30
CA LYS A 773 11.24 -19.11 -10.73
C LYS A 773 10.63 -18.52 -12.00
N GLY A 774 10.17 -19.37 -12.92
CA GLY A 774 9.59 -18.94 -14.20
C GLY A 774 10.61 -18.53 -15.26
N ILE A 775 11.83 -19.08 -15.22
CA ILE A 775 12.90 -18.86 -16.22
C ILE A 775 13.43 -20.21 -16.72
N GLY A 776 13.59 -20.37 -18.03
CA GLY A 776 14.16 -21.59 -18.61
C GLY A 776 15.01 -21.31 -19.84
N VAL A 777 16.26 -21.77 -19.83
CA VAL A 777 17.14 -21.73 -21.01
C VAL A 777 16.85 -22.94 -21.89
N VAL A 778 16.73 -22.72 -23.19
CA VAL A 778 16.58 -23.76 -24.19
C VAL A 778 17.80 -23.74 -25.09
N GLU A 779 18.57 -24.82 -25.06
CA GLU A 779 19.83 -24.97 -25.80
C GLU A 779 19.63 -25.46 -27.23
N THR A 780 18.61 -26.28 -27.47
CA THR A 780 18.33 -26.87 -28.79
C THR A 780 16.82 -26.88 -29.09
N PRO A 781 16.42 -26.89 -30.37
CA PRO A 781 15.01 -26.93 -30.76
C PRO A 781 14.20 -28.07 -30.11
N ASP A 782 14.80 -29.26 -29.97
CA ASP A 782 14.12 -30.46 -29.47
C ASP A 782 13.61 -30.31 -28.03
N ARG A 783 14.26 -29.44 -27.23
CA ARG A 783 13.91 -29.19 -25.82
C ARG A 783 12.94 -28.03 -25.63
N PHE A 784 12.59 -27.32 -26.71
CA PHE A 784 11.84 -26.08 -26.62
C PHE A 784 10.41 -26.31 -26.13
N ALA A 785 9.67 -27.23 -26.75
CA ALA A 785 8.26 -27.47 -26.43
C ALA A 785 8.04 -28.00 -25.00
N GLU A 786 9.01 -28.77 -24.48
CA GLU A 786 9.02 -29.27 -23.09
C GLU A 786 9.27 -28.12 -22.12
N THR A 787 10.32 -27.34 -22.35
CA THR A 787 10.72 -26.23 -21.47
C THR A 787 9.68 -25.12 -21.46
N PHE A 788 9.10 -24.77 -22.62
CA PHE A 788 8.04 -23.76 -22.73
C PHE A 788 6.80 -24.12 -21.89
N ARG A 789 6.34 -25.38 -21.98
CA ARG A 789 5.20 -25.86 -21.18
C ARG A 789 5.51 -25.86 -19.69
N ARG A 790 6.71 -26.31 -19.31
CA ARG A 790 7.15 -26.30 -17.91
C ARG A 790 7.15 -24.89 -17.33
N ILE A 791 7.78 -23.94 -18.02
CA ILE A 791 7.91 -22.55 -17.55
C ILE A 791 6.57 -21.82 -17.54
N SER A 792 5.72 -22.01 -18.55
CA SER A 792 4.37 -21.41 -18.57
C SER A 792 3.46 -21.97 -17.45
N ALA A 793 3.53 -23.28 -17.17
CA ALA A 793 2.79 -23.89 -16.06
C ALA A 793 3.32 -23.44 -14.69
N GLU A 794 4.64 -23.38 -14.54
CA GLU A 794 5.29 -22.83 -13.34
C GLU A 794 4.87 -21.38 -13.11
N ALA A 795 4.83 -20.57 -14.17
CA ALA A 795 4.38 -19.18 -14.09
C ALA A 795 2.90 -19.07 -13.70
N GLY A 796 2.02 -19.87 -14.31
CA GLY A 796 0.60 -19.91 -13.95
C GLY A 796 0.35 -20.31 -12.51
N SER A 797 1.09 -21.29 -12.00
CA SER A 797 0.95 -21.76 -10.61
C SER A 797 1.57 -20.79 -9.59
N ALA A 798 2.66 -20.12 -9.93
CA ALA A 798 3.39 -19.25 -8.99
C ALA A 798 2.90 -17.80 -9.00
N PHE A 799 2.43 -17.30 -10.16
CA PHE A 799 2.16 -15.88 -10.39
C PHE A 799 0.75 -15.59 -10.93
N GLY A 800 -0.10 -16.62 -11.06
CA GLY A 800 -1.50 -16.47 -11.51
C GLY A 800 -1.66 -16.18 -13.01
N SER A 801 -0.56 -16.02 -13.76
CA SER A 801 -0.55 -15.91 -15.23
C SER A 801 0.57 -16.77 -15.82
N GLY A 802 0.24 -17.54 -16.86
CA GLY A 802 1.18 -18.39 -17.61
C GLY A 802 1.91 -17.67 -18.73
N ASP A 803 1.82 -16.34 -18.79
CA ASP A 803 2.38 -15.52 -19.87
C ASP A 803 3.91 -15.50 -19.82
N VAL A 804 4.52 -15.80 -20.97
CA VAL A 804 5.98 -15.86 -21.15
C VAL A 804 6.41 -15.11 -22.42
N TYR A 805 7.66 -14.64 -22.43
CA TYR A 805 8.33 -14.06 -23.59
C TYR A 805 9.70 -14.70 -23.81
N LEU A 806 10.25 -14.53 -25.00
CA LEU A 806 11.56 -15.07 -25.40
C LEU A 806 12.59 -13.97 -25.56
N GLU A 807 13.81 -14.26 -25.15
CA GLU A 807 14.99 -13.47 -25.49
C GLU A 807 16.12 -14.41 -25.93
N ARG A 808 17.09 -13.86 -26.65
CA ARG A 808 18.38 -14.51 -26.87
C ARG A 808 19.06 -14.74 -25.52
N PHE A 809 19.57 -15.95 -25.29
CA PHE A 809 20.42 -16.20 -24.12
C PHE A 809 21.87 -15.86 -24.47
N VAL A 810 22.37 -14.74 -23.93
CA VAL A 810 23.77 -14.31 -24.09
C VAL A 810 24.60 -14.94 -22.97
N ARG A 811 25.42 -15.95 -23.30
CA ARG A 811 26.20 -16.73 -22.32
C ARG A 811 27.39 -15.96 -21.76
N SER A 812 28.09 -15.24 -22.62
CA SER A 812 29.32 -14.53 -22.31
C SER A 812 29.18 -13.09 -22.75
N LEU A 813 29.06 -12.18 -21.79
CA LEU A 813 28.89 -10.77 -22.07
C LEU A 813 29.74 -9.87 -21.20
N ARG A 814 30.08 -8.70 -21.75
CA ARG A 814 30.52 -7.54 -20.98
C ARG A 814 29.33 -6.61 -20.75
N HIS A 815 29.22 -6.10 -19.53
CA HIS A 815 28.29 -5.06 -19.17
C HIS A 815 28.99 -3.72 -19.43
N ILE A 816 28.58 -3.04 -20.49
CA ILE A 816 29.16 -1.77 -20.95
C ILE A 816 28.15 -0.66 -20.75
N GLU A 817 28.58 0.49 -20.28
CA GLU A 817 27.68 1.61 -20.10
C GLU A 817 28.33 2.95 -20.47
N VAL A 818 27.52 3.92 -20.89
CA VAL A 818 27.99 5.25 -21.29
C VAL A 818 27.33 6.31 -20.44
N GLN A 819 28.16 7.13 -19.80
CA GLN A 819 27.74 8.30 -19.04
C GLN A 819 27.35 9.43 -19.98
N LEU A 820 26.17 10.01 -19.75
CA LEU A 820 25.67 11.17 -20.47
C LEU A 820 25.42 12.34 -19.52
N LEU A 821 25.57 13.55 -20.06
CA LEU A 821 24.97 14.77 -19.56
C LEU A 821 24.13 15.40 -20.67
N GLY A 822 22.92 15.83 -20.32
CA GLY A 822 22.07 16.67 -21.18
C GLY A 822 21.73 17.99 -20.48
N ASP A 823 21.64 19.09 -21.22
CA ASP A 823 21.13 20.37 -20.69
C ASP A 823 19.74 20.72 -21.24
N THR A 824 19.11 21.74 -20.66
CA THR A 824 17.81 22.25 -21.11
C THR A 824 17.89 23.04 -22.43
N HIS A 825 19.09 23.23 -22.99
CA HIS A 825 19.35 23.91 -24.26
C HIS A 825 19.45 22.91 -25.43
N GLY A 826 19.20 21.62 -25.18
CA GLY A 826 19.24 20.56 -26.18
C GLY A 826 20.64 20.02 -26.46
N ASN A 827 21.66 20.40 -25.68
CA ASN A 827 22.99 19.82 -25.82
C ASN A 827 23.06 18.50 -25.06
N THR A 828 23.67 17.50 -25.69
CA THR A 828 24.02 16.21 -25.07
C THR A 828 25.52 15.96 -25.24
N ARG A 829 26.16 15.42 -24.21
CA ARG A 829 27.57 15.03 -24.21
C ARG A 829 27.74 13.66 -23.58
N ALA A 830 28.35 12.72 -24.29
CA ALA A 830 28.89 11.52 -23.67
C ALA A 830 30.24 11.82 -22.97
N LEU A 831 30.33 11.50 -21.69
CA LEU A 831 31.51 11.81 -20.86
C LEU A 831 32.55 10.70 -20.84
N GLY A 832 32.10 9.45 -20.93
CA GLY A 832 32.97 8.29 -20.78
C GLY A 832 32.20 6.98 -20.83
N LEU A 833 32.93 5.90 -21.07
CA LEU A 833 32.45 4.53 -21.07
C LEU A 833 32.91 3.87 -19.78
N ARG A 834 32.09 2.95 -19.24
CA ARG A 834 32.48 2.10 -18.12
C ARG A 834 32.25 0.63 -18.43
N ASP A 835 33.16 -0.22 -17.96
CA ASP A 835 33.00 -1.68 -17.94
C ASP A 835 32.68 -2.10 -16.51
N CYS A 836 31.45 -2.57 -16.33
CA CYS A 836 30.91 -2.95 -15.03
C CYS A 836 30.78 -4.48 -14.90
N SER A 837 31.56 -5.25 -15.66
CA SER A 837 31.35 -6.70 -15.79
C SER A 837 31.73 -7.51 -14.55
N VAL A 838 32.52 -6.97 -13.61
CA VAL A 838 32.84 -7.66 -12.35
C VAL A 838 31.68 -7.52 -11.38
N GLN A 839 30.80 -8.53 -11.37
CA GLN A 839 29.54 -8.51 -10.63
C GLN A 839 29.32 -9.80 -9.83
N ARG A 840 28.53 -9.70 -8.77
CA ARG A 840 27.99 -10.83 -7.99
C ARG A 840 26.47 -10.75 -7.97
N ASN A 841 25.77 -11.79 -8.44
CA ASN A 841 24.30 -11.80 -8.48
C ASN A 841 23.72 -10.51 -9.11
N ASN A 842 24.34 -10.05 -10.20
CA ASN A 842 24.03 -8.80 -10.91
C ASN A 842 24.31 -7.49 -10.13
N GLN A 843 25.02 -7.57 -8.99
CA GLN A 843 25.50 -6.41 -8.25
C GLN A 843 26.96 -6.11 -8.62
N LYS A 844 27.22 -4.90 -9.11
CA LYS A 844 28.57 -4.42 -9.48
C LYS A 844 29.49 -4.32 -8.26
N ILE A 845 30.74 -4.76 -8.39
CA ILE A 845 31.76 -4.78 -7.31
C ILE A 845 32.99 -3.95 -7.68
N ILE A 846 33.44 -4.08 -8.93
CA ILE A 846 34.54 -3.30 -9.52
C ILE A 846 34.05 -2.75 -10.85
N GLU A 847 34.29 -1.46 -11.07
CA GLU A 847 33.93 -0.74 -12.28
C GLU A 847 35.15 -0.03 -12.86
N GLU A 848 35.31 -0.07 -14.18
CA GLU A 848 36.47 0.46 -14.86
C GLU A 848 36.08 1.52 -15.89
N SER A 849 36.96 2.51 -16.15
CA SER A 849 36.69 3.63 -17.08
C SER A 849 36.79 3.27 -18.57
N GLY A 850 36.78 1.98 -18.91
CA GLY A 850 36.97 1.48 -20.26
C GLY A 850 36.85 -0.04 -20.28
N SER A 851 36.75 -0.62 -21.48
CA SER A 851 36.72 -2.07 -21.65
C SER A 851 37.95 -2.56 -22.41
N THR A 852 38.59 -3.60 -21.89
CA THR A 852 39.77 -4.24 -22.50
C THR A 852 39.44 -5.08 -23.73
N LEU A 853 38.17 -5.52 -23.88
CA LEU A 853 37.74 -6.42 -24.95
C LEU A 853 36.87 -5.76 -26.01
N LEU A 854 36.38 -4.53 -25.77
CA LEU A 854 35.48 -3.85 -26.71
C LEU A 854 36.29 -3.27 -27.89
N PRO A 855 36.06 -3.73 -29.13
CA PRO A 855 36.74 -3.19 -30.30
C PRO A 855 36.37 -1.71 -30.55
N ALA A 856 37.33 -0.91 -31.00
CA ALA A 856 37.15 0.53 -31.22
C ALA A 856 35.96 0.91 -32.12
N GLY A 857 35.62 0.07 -33.11
CA GLY A 857 34.44 0.28 -33.95
C GLY A 857 33.13 0.15 -33.19
N LEU A 858 33.01 -0.85 -32.30
CA LEU A 858 31.84 -1.02 -31.43
C LEU A 858 31.82 0.04 -30.34
N GLU A 859 32.97 0.39 -29.75
CA GLU A 859 33.08 1.48 -28.77
C GLU A 859 32.49 2.78 -29.32
N ARG A 860 32.88 3.17 -30.54
CA ARG A 860 32.32 4.35 -31.21
C ARG A 860 30.80 4.25 -31.40
N ALA A 861 30.31 3.09 -31.83
CA ALA A 861 28.88 2.86 -32.02
C ALA A 861 28.10 3.01 -30.70
N VAL A 862 28.64 2.51 -29.58
CA VAL A 862 28.01 2.62 -28.26
C VAL A 862 27.88 4.09 -27.82
N TYR A 863 28.91 4.91 -28.03
CA TYR A 863 28.82 6.35 -27.79
C TYR A 863 27.74 7.01 -28.65
N GLU A 864 27.73 6.74 -29.96
CA GLU A 864 26.74 7.28 -30.89
C GLU A 864 25.30 6.86 -30.53
N TYR A 865 25.11 5.59 -30.11
CA TYR A 865 23.81 5.10 -29.66
C TYR A 865 23.34 5.80 -28.40
N ALA A 866 24.22 5.98 -27.41
CA ALA A 866 23.89 6.64 -26.15
C ALA A 866 23.47 8.10 -26.38
N GLU A 867 24.21 8.85 -27.20
CA GLU A 867 23.86 10.24 -27.55
C GLU A 867 22.56 10.33 -28.34
N ARG A 868 22.32 9.41 -29.29
CA ARG A 868 21.06 9.34 -30.05
C ARG A 868 19.86 9.06 -29.16
N ILE A 869 19.98 8.18 -28.17
CA ILE A 869 18.90 7.90 -27.20
C ILE A 869 18.57 9.16 -26.43
N ALA A 870 19.56 9.80 -25.81
CA ALA A 870 19.34 11.00 -25.01
C ALA A 870 18.74 12.14 -25.85
N ALA A 871 19.25 12.38 -27.06
CA ALA A 871 18.69 13.39 -27.96
C ALA A 871 17.25 13.06 -28.38
N GLY A 872 16.96 11.80 -28.72
CA GLY A 872 15.64 11.34 -29.17
C GLY A 872 14.54 11.41 -28.11
N ILE A 873 14.91 11.50 -26.83
CA ILE A 873 13.97 11.64 -25.70
C ILE A 873 14.01 13.00 -25.02
N GLY A 874 14.81 13.96 -25.53
CA GLY A 874 14.97 15.28 -24.91
C GLY A 874 15.53 15.20 -23.49
N TYR A 875 16.55 14.36 -23.27
CA TYR A 875 17.11 14.09 -21.95
C TYR A 875 17.86 15.30 -21.38
N ALA A 876 17.68 15.57 -20.08
CA ALA A 876 18.43 16.59 -19.34
C ALA A 876 18.91 16.05 -17.98
N GLY A 877 20.00 16.59 -17.45
CA GLY A 877 20.69 16.09 -16.26
C GLY A 877 21.65 14.93 -16.57
N ALA A 878 22.04 14.19 -15.53
CA ALA A 878 22.89 13.01 -15.64
C ALA A 878 22.08 11.75 -15.91
N GLY A 879 22.59 10.87 -16.77
CA GLY A 879 22.00 9.56 -17.04
C GLY A 879 23.02 8.61 -17.65
N THR A 880 22.71 7.32 -17.61
CA THR A 880 23.57 6.30 -18.18
C THR A 880 22.79 5.37 -19.08
N VAL A 881 23.32 5.09 -20.27
CA VAL A 881 22.79 4.05 -21.15
C VAL A 881 23.63 2.80 -20.99
N GLU A 882 22.99 1.69 -20.62
CA GLU A 882 23.63 0.39 -20.41
C GLU A 882 23.43 -0.52 -21.63
N PHE A 883 24.46 -1.32 -21.92
CA PHE A 883 24.56 -2.18 -23.07
C PHE A 883 25.14 -3.55 -22.69
N ILE A 884 24.66 -4.57 -23.39
CA ILE A 884 25.22 -5.92 -23.40
C ILE A 884 26.18 -6.01 -24.58
N PHE A 885 27.47 -6.25 -24.33
CA PHE A 885 28.42 -6.62 -25.37
C PHE A 885 28.60 -8.14 -25.39
N ASP A 886 28.02 -8.78 -26.40
CA ASP A 886 28.11 -10.23 -26.66
C ASP A 886 29.48 -10.57 -27.26
N LEU A 887 30.30 -11.26 -26.46
CA LEU A 887 31.67 -11.61 -26.83
C LEU A 887 31.72 -12.65 -27.96
N GLU A 888 30.73 -13.55 -28.05
CA GLU A 888 30.69 -14.60 -29.08
C GLU A 888 30.35 -14.01 -30.45
N ARG A 889 29.38 -13.09 -30.50
CA ARG A 889 28.90 -12.49 -31.75
C ARG A 889 29.59 -11.19 -32.12
N GLN A 890 30.41 -10.63 -31.22
CA GLN A 890 31.02 -9.31 -31.39
C GLN A 890 29.95 -8.25 -31.71
N ALA A 891 28.89 -8.22 -30.90
CA ALA A 891 27.74 -7.35 -31.11
C ALA A 891 27.32 -6.67 -29.80
N VAL A 892 26.85 -5.43 -29.90
CA VAL A 892 26.38 -4.65 -28.74
C VAL A 892 24.86 -4.43 -28.84
N TYR A 893 24.16 -4.63 -27.73
CA TYR A 893 22.71 -4.47 -27.62
C TYR A 893 22.36 -3.53 -26.48
N PHE A 894 21.44 -2.60 -26.71
CA PHE A 894 20.84 -1.78 -25.66
C PHE A 894 20.17 -2.68 -24.62
N MET A 895 20.42 -2.39 -23.34
CA MET A 895 19.87 -3.11 -22.21
C MET A 895 18.84 -2.27 -21.46
N GLU A 896 19.26 -1.10 -20.98
CA GLU A 896 18.41 -0.15 -20.26
C GLU A 896 19.03 1.24 -20.24
N MET A 897 18.29 2.22 -19.72
CA MET A 897 18.82 3.54 -19.41
C MET A 897 18.45 3.90 -17.97
N ASN A 898 19.47 4.18 -17.17
CA ASN A 898 19.31 4.64 -15.80
C ASN A 898 19.11 6.16 -15.85
N THR A 899 17.91 6.63 -15.50
CA THR A 899 17.53 8.06 -15.64
C THR A 899 17.93 8.88 -14.42
N ARG A 900 19.16 8.67 -13.93
CA ARG A 900 19.69 9.22 -12.68
C ARG A 900 21.22 9.15 -12.64
N LEU A 901 21.81 9.69 -11.58
CA LEU A 901 23.20 9.43 -11.20
C LEU A 901 23.40 7.95 -10.82
N GLN A 902 24.59 7.41 -11.10
CA GLN A 902 24.99 6.04 -10.73
C GLN A 902 26.13 6.06 -9.72
N VAL A 903 26.34 4.93 -9.04
CA VAL A 903 27.34 4.83 -7.94
C VAL A 903 28.74 5.06 -8.51
N GLU A 904 29.03 4.40 -9.62
CA GLU A 904 30.28 4.34 -10.37
C GLU A 904 30.59 5.59 -11.23
N HIS A 905 29.82 6.68 -11.11
CA HIS A 905 30.11 7.95 -11.78
C HIS A 905 31.52 8.52 -11.51
N PRO A 906 32.16 8.35 -10.32
CA PRO A 906 33.46 8.96 -10.05
C PRO A 906 34.59 8.39 -10.92
N VAL A 907 34.43 7.16 -11.42
CA VAL A 907 35.36 6.58 -12.42
C VAL A 907 35.39 7.41 -13.69
N THR A 908 34.23 7.88 -14.15
CA THR A 908 34.13 8.79 -15.31
C THR A 908 34.65 10.17 -14.97
N GLU A 909 34.38 10.71 -13.78
CA GLU A 909 34.91 12.02 -13.36
C GLU A 909 36.44 12.03 -13.39
N ALA A 910 37.07 10.95 -12.89
CA ALA A 910 38.53 10.83 -12.80
C ALA A 910 39.24 10.89 -14.16
N VAL A 911 38.65 10.32 -15.22
CA VAL A 911 39.26 10.32 -16.57
C VAL A 911 38.80 11.47 -17.47
N SER A 912 37.60 12.00 -17.22
CA SER A 912 37.01 13.07 -18.03
C SER A 912 37.38 14.47 -17.53
N GLY A 913 37.71 14.60 -16.24
CA GLY A 913 37.92 15.88 -15.57
C GLY A 913 36.62 16.66 -15.33
N VAL A 914 35.45 16.05 -15.55
CA VAL A 914 34.14 16.66 -15.37
C VAL A 914 33.55 16.20 -14.04
N ASP A 915 33.19 17.12 -13.15
CA ASP A 915 32.45 16.79 -11.92
C ASP A 915 30.95 16.72 -12.23
N ILE A 916 30.42 15.50 -12.32
CA ILE A 916 29.06 15.24 -12.82
C ILE A 916 28.02 15.83 -11.87
N VAL A 917 28.26 15.78 -10.56
CA VAL A 917 27.32 16.29 -9.55
C VAL A 917 27.27 17.82 -9.59
N ALA A 918 28.43 18.48 -9.76
CA ALA A 918 28.47 19.93 -9.98
C ALA A 918 27.75 20.34 -11.27
N GLU A 919 27.95 19.60 -12.37
CA GLU A 919 27.20 19.82 -13.62
C GLU A 919 25.68 19.65 -13.42
N GLN A 920 25.22 18.67 -12.62
CA GLN A 920 23.80 18.50 -12.33
C GLN A 920 23.19 19.75 -11.66
N PHE A 921 23.89 20.35 -10.69
CA PHE A 921 23.45 21.61 -10.08
C PHE A 921 23.43 22.76 -11.08
N ARG A 922 24.47 22.86 -11.93
CA ARG A 922 24.57 23.91 -12.96
C ARG A 922 23.47 23.80 -14.02
N ILE A 923 23.20 22.59 -14.50
CA ILE A 923 22.11 22.30 -15.45
C ILE A 923 20.76 22.63 -14.82
N ALA A 924 20.53 22.23 -13.56
CA ALA A 924 19.30 22.56 -12.84
C ALA A 924 19.12 24.07 -12.61
N ALA A 925 20.21 24.83 -12.54
CA ALA A 925 20.20 26.29 -12.50
C ALA A 925 20.02 26.95 -13.87
N GLY A 926 19.92 26.17 -14.96
CA GLY A 926 19.74 26.64 -16.34
C GLY A 926 21.03 26.85 -17.14
N GLY A 927 22.18 26.42 -16.62
CA GLY A 927 23.46 26.50 -17.33
C GLY A 927 23.53 25.56 -18.54
N SER A 928 24.38 25.91 -19.52
CA SER A 928 24.61 25.10 -20.72
C SER A 928 25.91 24.31 -20.65
N ILE A 929 25.88 23.09 -21.19
CA ILE A 929 27.05 22.21 -21.35
C ILE A 929 27.65 22.28 -22.75
N ALA A 930 27.23 23.21 -23.61
CA ALA A 930 27.70 23.30 -25.00
C ALA A 930 29.23 23.37 -25.11
N GLY A 931 29.88 24.12 -24.20
CA GLY A 931 31.33 24.29 -24.11
C GLY A 931 32.07 23.18 -23.34
N LEU A 932 31.37 22.20 -22.79
CA LEU A 932 31.98 21.10 -22.04
C LEU A 932 32.80 20.21 -22.99
N GLN A 933 34.08 19.98 -22.66
CA GLN A 933 34.99 19.12 -23.41
C GLN A 933 35.54 18.02 -22.48
N PRO A 934 34.87 16.86 -22.41
CA PRO A 934 35.35 15.72 -21.63
C PRO A 934 36.70 15.23 -22.16
N ARG A 935 37.65 15.00 -21.25
CA ARG A 935 38.95 14.42 -21.59
C ARG A 935 38.90 12.90 -21.55
N ARG A 936 39.97 12.25 -22.01
CA ARG A 936 40.20 10.81 -21.87
C ARG A 936 41.61 10.58 -21.33
N GLU A 937 41.88 11.09 -20.14
CA GLU A 937 43.21 11.08 -19.52
C GLU A 937 43.35 9.91 -18.54
N GLY A 938 44.24 8.97 -18.87
CA GLY A 938 44.55 7.82 -18.03
C GLY A 938 43.44 6.77 -17.96
N TYR A 939 43.41 6.05 -16.86
CA TYR A 939 42.48 4.97 -16.55
C TYR A 939 42.03 5.11 -15.10
N ALA A 940 40.78 4.77 -14.81
CA ALA A 940 40.26 4.75 -13.46
C ALA A 940 39.52 3.45 -13.15
N MET A 941 39.51 3.08 -11.87
CA MET A 941 38.83 1.90 -11.36
C MET A 941 38.23 2.21 -9.98
N GLU A 942 36.99 1.82 -9.76
CA GLU A 942 36.32 1.90 -8.47
C GLU A 942 36.25 0.52 -7.81
N LEU A 943 36.50 0.49 -6.49
CA LEU A 943 36.26 -0.65 -5.62
C LEU A 943 35.18 -0.28 -4.61
N ARG A 944 34.10 -1.07 -4.56
CA ARG A 944 33.06 -0.93 -3.53
C ARG A 944 33.47 -1.66 -2.26
N ILE A 945 33.75 -0.92 -1.19
CA ILE A 945 34.08 -1.51 0.12
C ILE A 945 32.78 -1.76 0.88
N ASN A 946 32.41 -3.02 1.08
CA ASN A 946 31.16 -3.44 1.71
C ASN A 946 31.39 -4.13 3.06
N ALA A 947 30.44 -3.94 3.98
CA ALA A 947 30.32 -4.64 5.25
C ALA A 947 29.75 -6.05 5.06
N GLU A 948 30.54 -6.94 4.47
CA GLU A 948 30.17 -8.33 4.24
C GLU A 948 31.38 -9.24 4.46
N ARG A 949 31.15 -10.51 4.82
CA ARG A 949 32.18 -11.53 5.01
C ARG A 949 31.95 -12.71 4.09
N ALA A 950 33.03 -13.33 3.61
CA ALA A 950 32.94 -14.56 2.85
C ALA A 950 32.53 -15.73 3.76
N ALA A 951 31.66 -16.60 3.29
CA ALA A 951 31.32 -17.86 3.93
C ALA A 951 31.07 -18.94 2.87
N LEU A 952 31.16 -20.20 3.28
CA LEU A 952 30.74 -21.33 2.46
C LEU A 952 29.33 -21.76 2.88
N ASP A 953 28.45 -21.98 1.91
CA ASP A 953 27.15 -22.59 2.17
C ASP A 953 27.27 -24.12 2.35
N ALA A 954 26.14 -24.78 2.63
CA ALA A 954 26.10 -26.23 2.84
C ALA A 954 26.54 -27.05 1.60
N ALA A 955 26.47 -26.46 0.40
CA ALA A 955 26.91 -27.08 -0.85
C ALA A 955 28.38 -26.76 -1.18
N GLY A 956 29.08 -26.04 -0.29
CA GLY A 956 30.46 -25.61 -0.51
C GLY A 956 30.60 -24.42 -1.47
N ALA A 957 29.51 -23.73 -1.80
CA ALA A 957 29.57 -22.56 -2.66
C ALA A 957 29.89 -21.29 -1.84
N LEU A 958 30.68 -20.40 -2.43
CA LEU A 958 31.02 -19.11 -1.82
C LEU A 958 29.78 -18.21 -1.78
N THR A 959 29.41 -17.80 -0.58
CA THR A 959 28.40 -16.76 -0.31
C THR A 959 29.03 -15.61 0.47
N PHE A 960 28.37 -14.45 0.49
CA PHE A 960 28.78 -13.35 1.36
C PHE A 960 27.64 -12.98 2.30
N LEU A 961 27.96 -13.00 3.59
CA LEU A 961 27.02 -12.68 4.65
C LEU A 961 27.19 -11.21 5.05
N PRO A 962 26.08 -10.46 5.20
CA PRO A 962 26.11 -9.11 5.77
C PRO A 962 26.83 -9.09 7.13
N SER A 963 27.58 -8.02 7.39
CA SER A 963 28.28 -7.81 8.65
C SER A 963 27.93 -6.45 9.29
N PRO A 964 26.65 -6.19 9.62
CA PRO A 964 26.27 -5.01 10.40
C PRO A 964 26.92 -5.04 11.80
N GLY A 965 27.23 -3.87 12.33
CA GLY A 965 27.95 -3.74 13.60
C GLY A 965 28.60 -2.37 13.76
N LYS A 966 29.22 -2.13 14.93
CA LYS A 966 29.93 -0.88 15.21
C LYS A 966 31.32 -0.90 14.59
N VAL A 967 31.65 0.12 13.81
CA VAL A 967 33.01 0.32 13.28
C VAL A 967 33.88 0.84 14.43
N SER A 968 34.72 -0.03 15.00
CA SER A 968 35.55 0.32 16.16
C SER A 968 36.85 1.02 15.78
N ARG A 969 37.31 0.81 14.54
CA ARG A 969 38.45 1.49 13.95
C ARG A 969 38.22 1.67 12.46
N LEU A 970 38.49 2.84 11.92
CA LEU A 970 38.38 3.15 10.49
C LEU A 970 39.55 4.03 10.06
N ARG A 971 40.50 3.45 9.32
CA ARG A 971 41.64 4.18 8.76
C ARG A 971 41.76 3.95 7.27
N PHE A 972 41.54 5.02 6.52
CA PHE A 972 41.91 5.14 5.11
C PHE A 972 43.12 6.09 5.00
N PRO A 973 44.28 5.65 4.49
CA PRO A 973 45.46 6.50 4.36
C PRO A 973 45.29 7.51 3.22
N GLU A 974 45.88 8.70 3.33
CA GLU A 974 46.01 9.59 2.18
C GLU A 974 46.98 9.00 1.14
N ALA A 975 46.62 9.06 -0.13
CA ALA A 975 47.46 8.61 -1.23
C ALA A 975 47.15 9.38 -2.51
N GLU A 976 48.20 9.72 -3.27
CA GLU A 976 48.06 10.37 -4.56
C GLU A 976 47.34 9.46 -5.57
N GLY A 977 46.42 10.05 -6.34
CA GLY A 977 45.61 9.35 -7.33
C GLY A 977 44.64 8.33 -6.75
N ILE A 978 44.29 8.46 -5.46
CA ILE A 978 43.21 7.74 -4.80
C ILE A 978 42.18 8.75 -4.29
N LEU A 979 40.93 8.59 -4.72
CA LEU A 979 39.78 9.33 -4.20
C LEU A 979 38.94 8.39 -3.33
N LEU A 980 38.61 8.86 -2.12
CA LEU A 980 37.75 8.15 -1.18
C LEU A 980 36.44 8.91 -1.00
N ILE A 981 35.32 8.19 -1.10
CA ILE A 981 33.98 8.70 -0.74
C ILE A 981 33.47 7.85 0.44
N PRO A 982 33.52 8.36 1.68
CA PRO A 982 33.12 7.58 2.85
C PRO A 982 31.59 7.57 3.04
N GLY A 983 31.05 6.41 3.43
CA GLY A 983 29.65 6.26 3.84
C GLY A 983 29.45 6.20 5.36
N VAL A 984 30.50 5.82 6.11
CA VAL A 984 30.50 5.64 7.56
C VAL A 984 31.75 6.26 8.19
N LEU A 985 31.69 6.56 9.49
CA LEU A 985 32.81 7.10 10.27
C LEU A 985 33.23 6.11 11.37
N GLU A 986 34.43 6.32 11.92
CA GLU A 986 34.88 5.59 13.11
C GLU A 986 33.92 5.84 14.28
N GLY A 987 33.55 4.78 15.00
CA GLY A 987 32.62 4.84 16.12
C GLY A 987 31.14 4.68 15.73
N GLU A 988 30.82 4.73 14.44
CA GLU A 988 29.44 4.63 13.96
C GLU A 988 28.98 3.18 13.74
N ALA A 989 27.67 2.98 13.76
CA ALA A 989 27.05 1.68 13.52
C ALA A 989 26.66 1.50 12.05
N VAL A 990 27.12 0.40 11.46
CA VAL A 990 26.59 -0.12 10.19
C VAL A 990 25.30 -0.86 10.50
N THR A 991 24.17 -0.26 10.11
CA THR A 991 22.84 -0.78 10.45
C THR A 991 22.41 -1.90 9.50
N PRO A 992 21.52 -2.82 9.93
CA PRO A 992 21.03 -3.90 9.07
C PRO A 992 19.97 -3.46 8.06
N TYR A 993 19.54 -2.19 8.03
CA TYR A 993 18.35 -1.79 7.26
C TYR A 993 18.65 -1.38 5.81
N TYR A 994 19.89 -1.04 5.50
CA TYR A 994 20.30 -0.50 4.19
C TYR A 994 21.45 -1.31 3.59
N ASP A 995 21.90 -0.93 2.39
CA ASP A 995 23.09 -1.52 1.78
C ASP A 995 24.33 -1.32 2.66
N GLY A 996 25.25 -2.29 2.59
CA GLY A 996 26.45 -2.33 3.42
C GLY A 996 27.65 -1.58 2.90
N MET A 997 27.49 -0.66 1.95
CA MET A 997 28.62 0.07 1.39
C MET A 997 29.21 1.02 2.45
N LEU A 998 30.46 0.76 2.82
CA LEU A 998 31.24 1.53 3.80
C LEU A 998 31.93 2.71 3.13
N ALA A 999 32.44 2.51 1.91
CA ALA A 999 33.12 3.53 1.13
C ALA A 999 33.21 3.15 -0.36
N GLN A 1000 33.33 4.16 -1.22
CA GLN A 1000 33.80 3.99 -2.60
C GLN A 1000 35.27 4.40 -2.66
N LEU A 1001 36.10 3.54 -3.25
CA LEU A 1001 37.53 3.78 -3.41
C LEU A 1001 37.88 3.83 -4.89
N ILE A 1002 38.28 4.99 -5.39
CA ILE A 1002 38.54 5.22 -6.80
C ILE A 1002 40.02 5.48 -7.03
N GLY A 1003 40.66 4.62 -7.81
CA GLY A 1003 42.04 4.79 -8.23
C GLY A 1003 42.12 5.33 -9.64
N HIS A 1004 43.06 6.26 -9.88
CA HIS A 1004 43.35 6.82 -11.20
C HIS A 1004 44.86 6.78 -11.46
N ALA A 1005 45.26 6.38 -12.67
CA ALA A 1005 46.66 6.36 -13.11
C ALA A 1005 46.73 6.36 -14.66
N PRO A 1006 47.90 6.62 -15.28
CA PRO A 1006 48.06 6.60 -16.73
C PRO A 1006 47.64 5.29 -17.42
N THR A 1007 47.81 4.14 -16.76
CA THR A 1007 47.50 2.82 -17.34
C THR A 1007 46.67 1.96 -16.40
N ARG A 1008 45.89 1.01 -16.95
CA ARG A 1008 45.10 0.04 -16.17
C ARG A 1008 45.97 -0.75 -15.18
N ALA A 1009 47.15 -1.19 -15.61
CA ALA A 1009 48.08 -1.95 -14.77
C ALA A 1009 48.57 -1.12 -13.56
N GLU A 1010 48.87 0.15 -13.77
CA GLU A 1010 49.26 1.06 -12.69
C GLU A 1010 48.11 1.34 -11.71
N VAL A 1011 46.88 1.48 -12.20
CA VAL A 1011 45.69 1.63 -11.34
C VAL A 1011 45.51 0.41 -10.44
N ILE A 1012 45.62 -0.80 -11.01
CA ILE A 1012 45.49 -2.06 -10.27
C ILE A 1012 46.57 -2.15 -9.19
N ALA A 1013 47.84 -1.92 -9.56
CA ALA A 1013 48.95 -1.95 -8.60
C ALA A 1013 48.77 -0.92 -7.47
N ARG A 1014 48.29 0.29 -7.81
CA ARG A 1014 48.04 1.37 -6.85
C ARG A 1014 46.92 1.00 -5.87
N LEU A 1015 45.78 0.53 -6.37
CA LEU A 1015 44.65 0.09 -5.54
C LEU A 1015 45.04 -1.10 -4.67
N ARG A 1016 45.76 -2.08 -5.23
CA ARG A 1016 46.21 -3.27 -4.51
C ARG A 1016 47.11 -2.92 -3.32
N GLY A 1017 48.11 -2.04 -3.54
CA GLY A 1017 48.99 -1.56 -2.47
C GLY A 1017 48.30 -0.60 -1.50
N TYR A 1018 47.28 0.14 -1.94
CA TYR A 1018 46.46 0.97 -1.05
C TYR A 1018 45.67 0.11 -0.07
N LEU A 1019 45.03 -0.96 -0.54
CA LEU A 1019 44.23 -1.86 0.30
C LEU A 1019 45.04 -2.49 1.44
N ASP A 1020 46.35 -2.74 1.28
CA ASP A 1020 47.22 -3.26 2.36
C ASP A 1020 47.35 -2.32 3.56
N ARG A 1021 47.11 -1.02 3.34
CA ARG A 1021 47.24 0.02 4.37
C ARG A 1021 45.91 0.44 4.99
N VAL A 1022 44.79 -0.06 4.46
CA VAL A 1022 43.43 0.15 4.99
C VAL A 1022 43.22 -0.72 6.23
N ASP A 1023 42.75 -0.12 7.33
CA ASP A 1023 42.44 -0.82 8.58
C ASP A 1023 41.00 -0.51 9.01
N ILE A 1024 40.13 -1.51 8.92
CA ILE A 1024 38.72 -1.43 9.32
C ILE A 1024 38.49 -2.55 10.34
N ARG A 1025 37.95 -2.20 11.52
CA ARG A 1025 37.68 -3.18 12.59
C ARG A 1025 36.27 -3.02 13.14
N GLY A 1026 35.75 -4.11 13.73
CA GLY A 1026 34.42 -4.17 14.33
C GLY A 1026 33.33 -4.65 13.38
N VAL A 1027 33.59 -4.61 12.06
CA VAL A 1027 32.75 -5.23 11.02
C VAL A 1027 33.64 -5.99 10.03
N GLY A 1028 33.17 -7.13 9.53
CA GLY A 1028 33.80 -7.83 8.42
C GLY A 1028 33.63 -7.07 7.11
N THR A 1029 34.61 -7.17 6.21
CA THR A 1029 34.60 -6.45 4.92
C THR A 1029 34.99 -7.35 3.76
N ASN A 1030 34.59 -6.94 2.55
CA ASN A 1030 34.98 -7.60 1.30
C ASN A 1030 36.41 -7.27 0.83
N ILE A 1031 37.22 -6.55 1.62
CA ILE A 1031 38.60 -6.18 1.24
C ILE A 1031 39.47 -7.40 0.87
N PRO A 1032 39.44 -8.53 1.60
CA PRO A 1032 40.22 -9.72 1.21
C PRO A 1032 39.84 -10.26 -0.16
N LEU A 1033 38.54 -10.25 -0.51
CA LEU A 1033 38.07 -10.62 -1.86
C LEU A 1033 38.67 -9.67 -2.90
N LEU A 1034 38.56 -8.36 -2.68
CA LEU A 1034 39.06 -7.35 -3.62
C LEU A 1034 40.57 -7.49 -3.86
N ARG A 1035 41.36 -7.72 -2.80
CA ARG A 1035 42.81 -7.98 -2.94
C ARG A 1035 43.08 -9.18 -3.85
N ARG A 1036 42.39 -10.30 -3.63
CA ARG A 1036 42.56 -11.50 -4.45
C ARG A 1036 42.10 -11.33 -5.90
N ILE A 1037 41.04 -10.53 -6.15
CA ILE A 1037 40.62 -10.19 -7.51
C ILE A 1037 41.69 -9.35 -8.22
N LEU A 1038 42.29 -8.37 -7.53
CA LEU A 1038 43.36 -7.54 -8.10
C LEU A 1038 44.66 -8.33 -8.36
N ASP A 1039 44.89 -9.44 -7.64
CA ASP A 1039 46.03 -10.35 -7.82
C ASP A 1039 45.75 -11.46 -8.86
N ASP A 1040 44.51 -11.59 -9.36
CA ASP A 1040 44.09 -12.67 -10.24
C ASP A 1040 44.56 -12.48 -11.69
N GLU A 1041 45.18 -13.50 -12.28
CA GLU A 1041 45.74 -13.44 -13.64
C GLU A 1041 44.67 -13.14 -14.72
N VAL A 1042 43.46 -13.68 -14.58
CA VAL A 1042 42.37 -13.45 -15.55
C VAL A 1042 41.90 -12.00 -15.46
N PHE A 1043 41.77 -11.44 -14.26
CA PHE A 1043 41.45 -10.03 -14.06
C PHE A 1043 42.56 -9.10 -14.58
N LEU A 1044 43.82 -9.42 -14.28
CA LEU A 1044 44.99 -8.67 -14.75
C LEU A 1044 45.08 -8.64 -16.28
N SER A 1045 44.82 -9.77 -16.95
CA SER A 1045 44.79 -9.86 -18.42
C SER A 1045 43.64 -9.06 -19.05
N GLY A 1046 42.58 -8.77 -18.28
CA GLY A 1046 41.37 -8.15 -18.80
C GLY A 1046 40.50 -9.09 -19.64
N GLY A 1047 40.73 -10.42 -19.58
CA GLY A 1047 40.08 -11.43 -20.41
C GLY A 1047 38.87 -12.14 -19.78
N TYR A 1048 37.98 -11.41 -19.10
CA TYR A 1048 36.82 -11.97 -18.40
C TYR A 1048 35.45 -11.61 -19.03
N ASP A 1049 34.36 -12.06 -18.43
CA ASP A 1049 32.97 -11.69 -18.73
C ASP A 1049 32.19 -11.54 -17.40
N THR A 1050 30.87 -11.35 -17.44
CA THR A 1050 30.04 -11.23 -16.21
C THR A 1050 30.04 -12.47 -15.30
N ARG A 1051 30.54 -13.62 -15.77
CA ARG A 1051 30.72 -14.85 -14.96
C ARG A 1051 32.10 -14.92 -14.32
N PHE A 1052 32.86 -13.83 -14.35
CA PHE A 1052 34.20 -13.74 -13.76
C PHE A 1052 34.28 -14.37 -12.37
N LEU A 1053 33.34 -14.03 -11.47
CA LEU A 1053 33.35 -14.55 -10.10
C LEU A 1053 33.07 -16.06 -10.01
N GLU A 1054 32.22 -16.61 -10.87
CA GLU A 1054 31.97 -18.06 -10.92
C GLU A 1054 33.23 -18.83 -11.36
N GLY A 1055 33.98 -18.26 -12.30
CA GLY A 1055 35.29 -18.80 -12.67
C GLY A 1055 36.32 -18.58 -11.58
N PHE A 1056 36.27 -17.46 -10.88
CA PHE A 1056 37.25 -17.06 -9.86
C PHE A 1056 37.19 -17.98 -8.65
N THR A 1057 35.99 -18.37 -8.22
CA THR A 1057 35.81 -19.32 -7.12
C THR A 1057 36.40 -20.70 -7.40
N ARG A 1058 36.42 -21.15 -8.67
CA ARG A 1058 37.02 -22.44 -9.05
C ARG A 1058 38.54 -22.46 -9.03
N ARG A 1059 39.18 -21.29 -9.07
CA ARG A 1059 40.64 -21.12 -9.13
C ARG A 1059 41.22 -20.45 -7.89
N THR A 1060 40.40 -20.28 -6.85
CA THR A 1060 40.77 -19.63 -5.59
C THR A 1060 40.58 -20.59 -4.43
N GLU A 1061 41.53 -20.65 -3.51
CA GLU A 1061 41.41 -21.36 -2.24
C GLU A 1061 40.37 -20.66 -1.34
N LEU A 1062 39.12 -21.13 -1.37
CA LEU A 1062 37.97 -20.48 -0.74
C LEU A 1062 38.05 -20.50 0.78
N GLU A 1063 38.52 -21.58 1.39
CA GLU A 1063 38.67 -21.69 2.84
C GLU A 1063 39.69 -20.67 3.36
N ALA A 1064 40.73 -20.37 2.58
CA ALA A 1064 41.69 -19.33 2.93
C ALA A 1064 41.06 -17.93 2.85
N LEU A 1065 40.24 -17.66 1.82
CA LEU A 1065 39.50 -16.39 1.72
C LEU A 1065 38.53 -16.21 2.89
N VAL A 1066 37.80 -17.26 3.28
CA VAL A 1066 36.89 -17.21 4.44
C VAL A 1066 37.67 -16.86 5.71
N ARG A 1067 38.77 -17.57 5.99
CA ARG A 1067 39.63 -17.27 7.16
C ARG A 1067 40.14 -15.83 7.16
N GLU A 1068 40.62 -15.34 6.03
CA GLU A 1068 41.10 -13.95 5.89
C GLU A 1068 39.99 -12.93 6.21
N THR A 1069 38.76 -13.17 5.74
CA THR A 1069 37.62 -12.28 6.05
C THR A 1069 37.18 -12.35 7.52
N GLU A 1070 37.29 -13.52 8.16
CA GLU A 1070 36.99 -13.70 9.59
C GLU A 1070 38.05 -13.03 10.49
N GLU A 1071 39.34 -13.19 10.15
CA GLU A 1071 40.45 -12.58 10.86
C GLU A 1071 40.41 -11.05 10.76
N ALA A 1072 40.11 -10.52 9.56
CA ALA A 1072 39.95 -9.08 9.33
C ALA A 1072 38.81 -8.46 10.16
N ALA A 1073 37.77 -9.23 10.50
CA ALA A 1073 36.65 -8.76 11.32
C ALA A 1073 37.00 -8.56 12.81
N GLY A 1074 38.20 -8.96 13.26
CA GLY A 1074 38.67 -8.72 14.63
C GLY A 1074 38.08 -9.67 15.69
N GLY A 1075 37.63 -10.86 15.29
CA GLY A 1075 37.49 -12.04 16.16
C GLY A 1075 36.81 -11.83 17.50
N THR A 1076 35.51 -11.51 17.51
CA THR A 1076 34.63 -12.00 18.60
C THR A 1076 33.91 -13.24 18.08
N ALA A 1077 34.62 -14.36 17.99
CA ALA A 1077 33.95 -15.65 17.96
C ALA A 1077 33.01 -15.68 19.17
N LEU A 1078 31.72 -15.95 18.95
CA LEU A 1078 30.75 -16.20 20.02
C LEU A 1078 31.40 -17.22 20.98
N ARG A 1079 31.83 -16.76 22.16
CA ARG A 1079 32.41 -17.63 23.17
C ARG A 1079 31.31 -18.62 23.57
N LEU A 1080 31.56 -19.90 23.29
CA LEU A 1080 30.67 -21.03 23.61
C LEU A 1080 30.43 -21.21 25.12
N GLU A 1081 31.21 -20.52 25.93
CA GLU A 1081 31.10 -20.48 27.39
C GLU A 1081 29.87 -19.67 27.80
N GLY A 1082 28.73 -20.35 27.96
CA GLY A 1082 27.47 -19.77 28.44
C GLY A 1082 26.20 -20.13 27.66
N LEU A 1083 26.28 -21.09 26.74
CA LEU A 1083 25.10 -21.60 26.01
C LEU A 1083 24.15 -22.37 26.90
N GLU A 1084 24.66 -23.08 27.91
CA GLU A 1084 23.83 -23.80 28.88
C GLU A 1084 23.32 -22.84 29.96
N ILE A 1085 22.01 -22.90 30.24
CA ILE A 1085 21.39 -22.19 31.36
C ILE A 1085 21.59 -23.07 32.61
N PRO A 1086 22.44 -22.67 33.58
CA PRO A 1086 22.84 -23.52 34.68
C PRO A 1086 21.65 -24.10 35.45
N GLY A 1087 21.65 -25.42 35.68
CA GLY A 1087 20.63 -26.10 36.47
C GLY A 1087 19.28 -26.34 35.76
N THR A 1088 19.18 -26.11 34.45
CA THR A 1088 17.90 -26.24 33.71
C THR A 1088 17.91 -27.23 32.55
N GLY A 1089 19.09 -27.68 32.09
CA GLY A 1089 19.23 -28.52 30.88
C GLY A 1089 18.82 -27.82 29.58
N GLN A 1090 18.61 -26.49 29.60
CA GLN A 1090 18.22 -25.69 28.45
C GLN A 1090 19.43 -25.00 27.83
N LEU A 1091 19.40 -24.84 26.50
CA LEU A 1091 20.42 -24.19 25.71
C LEU A 1091 19.88 -22.89 25.10
N ARG A 1092 20.75 -21.89 25.04
CA ARG A 1092 20.49 -20.60 24.37
C ARG A 1092 20.86 -20.70 22.91
N VAL A 1093 20.00 -20.18 22.03
CA VAL A 1093 20.30 -19.93 20.62
C VAL A 1093 20.45 -18.42 20.45
N LEU A 1094 21.69 -18.00 20.21
CA LEU A 1094 22.05 -16.58 20.10
C LEU A 1094 22.11 -16.17 18.63
N SER A 1095 21.78 -14.92 18.33
CA SER A 1095 21.86 -14.41 16.96
C SER A 1095 23.32 -14.44 16.47
N PRO A 1096 23.61 -15.06 15.31
CA PRO A 1096 24.98 -15.14 14.78
C PRO A 1096 25.47 -13.81 14.16
N SER A 1097 24.54 -12.89 13.89
CA SER A 1097 24.76 -11.56 13.33
C SER A 1097 23.68 -10.60 13.82
N ALA A 1098 23.87 -9.29 13.63
CA ALA A 1098 22.78 -8.34 13.79
C ALA A 1098 21.85 -8.38 12.54
N GLY A 1099 20.55 -8.18 12.74
CA GLY A 1099 19.53 -8.28 11.68
C GLY A 1099 18.12 -8.03 12.21
N VAL A 1100 17.11 -8.12 11.35
CA VAL A 1100 15.69 -8.07 11.70
C VAL A 1100 15.14 -9.49 11.78
N PHE A 1101 14.54 -9.84 12.90
CA PHE A 1101 14.04 -11.19 13.17
C PHE A 1101 12.64 -11.39 12.58
N TYR A 1102 12.48 -12.41 11.74
CA TYR A 1102 11.20 -12.80 11.15
C TYR A 1102 10.83 -14.24 11.50
N ARG A 1103 9.61 -14.40 12.01
CA ARG A 1103 9.05 -15.70 12.41
C ARG A 1103 8.50 -16.50 11.25
N SER A 1104 8.23 -15.88 10.10
CA SER A 1104 7.60 -16.50 8.92
C SER A 1104 8.20 -15.95 7.62
N ALA A 1105 7.95 -16.64 6.50
CA ALA A 1105 8.42 -16.21 5.18
C ALA A 1105 7.64 -15.00 4.62
N SER A 1106 6.43 -14.76 5.11
CA SER A 1106 5.61 -13.58 4.82
C SER A 1106 4.67 -13.28 6.00
N PRO A 1107 4.11 -12.07 6.11
CA PRO A 1107 3.21 -11.69 7.21
C PRO A 1107 2.01 -12.62 7.39
N ASP A 1108 1.51 -13.20 6.31
CA ASP A 1108 0.32 -14.08 6.31
C ASP A 1108 0.67 -15.58 6.38
N ALA A 1109 1.96 -15.92 6.30
CA ALA A 1109 2.42 -17.31 6.39
C ALA A 1109 2.54 -17.75 7.87
N PRO A 1110 2.28 -19.05 8.17
CA PRO A 1110 2.53 -19.59 9.50
C PRO A 1110 4.00 -19.44 9.89
N GLY A 1111 4.26 -19.29 11.19
CA GLY A 1111 5.61 -19.23 11.72
C GLY A 1111 6.40 -20.51 11.41
N PHE A 1112 7.71 -20.40 11.21
CA PHE A 1112 8.58 -21.55 10.92
C PHE A 1112 8.55 -22.59 12.04
N VAL A 1113 8.48 -22.13 13.29
CA VAL A 1113 8.38 -22.93 14.52
C VAL A 1113 7.52 -22.26 15.60
N SER A 1114 6.97 -23.07 16.51
CA SER A 1114 6.17 -22.65 17.68
C SER A 1114 6.81 -23.09 19.00
N GLU A 1115 6.49 -22.41 20.10
CA GLU A 1115 6.90 -22.86 21.45
C GLU A 1115 6.23 -24.22 21.77
N GLY A 1116 7.02 -25.17 22.28
CA GLY A 1116 6.64 -26.56 22.54
C GLY A 1116 6.87 -27.52 21.36
N GLU A 1117 7.24 -27.02 20.18
CA GLU A 1117 7.50 -27.85 18.99
C GLU A 1117 8.85 -28.56 19.08
N ILE A 1118 8.91 -29.84 18.67
CA ILE A 1118 10.17 -30.59 18.55
C ILE A 1118 10.65 -30.50 17.10
N VAL A 1119 11.87 -30.01 16.91
CA VAL A 1119 12.46 -29.76 15.59
C VAL A 1119 13.78 -30.50 15.42
N ASP A 1120 14.07 -30.92 14.19
CA ASP A 1120 15.40 -31.39 13.80
C ASP A 1120 16.38 -30.19 13.65
N PRO A 1121 17.70 -30.42 13.72
CA PRO A 1121 18.68 -29.34 13.58
C PRO A 1121 18.72 -28.63 12.23
N GLU A 1122 18.20 -29.25 11.17
CA GLU A 1122 18.19 -28.71 9.79
C GLU A 1122 16.99 -27.78 9.56
N ARG A 1123 15.93 -27.93 10.37
CA ARG A 1123 14.73 -27.11 10.34
C ARG A 1123 15.06 -25.62 10.51
N THR A 1124 14.55 -24.80 9.59
CA THR A 1124 14.60 -23.35 9.72
C THR A 1124 13.76 -22.90 10.92
N LEU A 1125 14.35 -22.11 11.82
CA LEU A 1125 13.72 -21.58 13.02
C LEU A 1125 13.18 -20.16 12.81
N CYS A 1126 13.90 -19.33 12.05
CA CYS A 1126 13.51 -17.98 11.68
C CYS A 1126 14.23 -17.53 10.40
N LEU A 1127 13.82 -16.38 9.86
CA LEU A 1127 14.62 -15.61 8.93
C LEU A 1127 15.25 -14.43 9.68
N LEU A 1128 16.53 -14.16 9.43
CA LEU A 1128 17.16 -12.90 9.79
C LEU A 1128 17.33 -12.08 8.51
N GLU A 1129 16.74 -10.89 8.45
CA GLU A 1129 16.99 -9.95 7.37
C GLU A 1129 18.10 -8.98 7.76
N ALA A 1130 19.15 -8.91 6.97
CA ALA A 1130 20.13 -7.84 7.07
C ALA A 1130 20.49 -7.38 5.67
N MET A 1131 20.50 -6.07 5.46
CA MET A 1131 20.92 -5.42 4.21
C MET A 1131 20.18 -5.95 2.97
N LYS A 1132 18.86 -6.17 3.12
CA LYS A 1132 17.94 -6.74 2.10
C LYS A 1132 18.22 -8.20 1.74
N LEU A 1133 19.02 -8.91 2.53
CA LEU A 1133 19.24 -10.34 2.40
C LEU A 1133 18.54 -11.07 3.55
N PHE A 1134 17.64 -12.00 3.19
CA PHE A 1134 16.99 -12.89 4.13
C PHE A 1134 17.83 -14.16 4.29
N GLN A 1135 18.28 -14.42 5.52
CA GLN A 1135 19.03 -15.61 5.86
C GLN A 1135 18.17 -16.55 6.72
N PRO A 1136 17.85 -17.77 6.25
CA PRO A 1136 17.26 -18.79 7.11
C PRO A 1136 18.25 -19.24 8.17
N LEU A 1137 17.78 -19.27 9.41
CA LEU A 1137 18.57 -19.69 10.57
C LEU A 1137 18.12 -21.08 11.03
N ALA A 1138 19.04 -22.03 11.05
CA ALA A 1138 18.84 -23.39 11.57
C ALA A 1138 19.93 -23.75 12.58
N LEU A 1139 19.69 -24.69 13.50
CA LEU A 1139 20.68 -25.08 14.52
C LEU A 1139 21.95 -25.68 13.89
N GLU A 1140 21.80 -26.38 12.77
CA GLU A 1140 22.90 -26.95 12.00
C GLU A 1140 23.91 -25.91 11.48
N SER A 1141 23.45 -24.66 11.31
CA SER A 1141 24.31 -23.56 10.84
C SER A 1141 25.32 -23.08 11.88
N TYR A 1142 25.17 -23.49 13.16
CA TYR A 1142 26.07 -23.11 14.23
C TYR A 1142 27.24 -24.09 14.34
N ARG A 1143 28.40 -23.67 13.84
CA ARG A 1143 29.66 -24.42 13.89
C ARG A 1143 30.75 -23.63 14.58
N SER A 1144 31.60 -24.31 15.34
CA SER A 1144 32.79 -23.72 15.97
C SER A 1144 33.95 -24.72 15.89
N GLY A 1145 35.08 -24.29 15.33
CA GLY A 1145 36.24 -25.16 15.08
C GLY A 1145 35.91 -26.44 14.29
N GLY A 1146 34.93 -26.36 13.37
CA GLY A 1146 34.46 -27.50 12.57
C GLY A 1146 33.49 -28.45 13.28
N ARG A 1147 33.13 -28.23 14.56
CA ARG A 1147 32.17 -29.06 15.32
C ARG A 1147 30.80 -28.39 15.41
N LYS A 1148 29.72 -29.20 15.45
CA LYS A 1148 28.35 -28.72 15.68
C LYS A 1148 28.23 -28.16 17.09
N VAL A 1149 27.69 -26.95 17.21
CA VAL A 1149 27.43 -26.31 18.52
C VAL A 1149 26.24 -26.97 19.23
N TYR A 1150 25.27 -27.44 18.47
CA TYR A 1150 24.07 -28.15 18.95
C TYR A 1150 24.10 -29.61 18.42
N PRO A 1151 24.68 -30.57 19.18
CA PRO A 1151 24.98 -31.91 18.66
C PRO A 1151 23.83 -32.94 18.75
N ALA A 1152 22.69 -32.61 19.38
CA ALA A 1152 21.58 -33.56 19.54
C ALA A 1152 20.74 -33.69 18.25
N ASP A 1153 20.09 -34.84 18.07
CA ASP A 1153 19.31 -35.15 16.86
C ASP A 1153 17.95 -34.44 16.79
N ALA A 1154 17.45 -33.91 17.92
CA ALA A 1154 16.21 -33.14 17.99
C ALA A 1154 16.23 -32.19 19.21
N TYR A 1155 15.47 -31.10 19.09
CA TYR A 1155 15.34 -30.08 20.12
C TYR A 1155 13.89 -29.63 20.29
N GLU A 1156 13.43 -29.48 21.53
CA GLU A 1156 12.17 -28.80 21.86
C GLU A 1156 12.40 -27.28 21.90
N ILE A 1157 11.59 -26.51 21.19
CA ILE A 1157 11.57 -25.04 21.24
C ILE A 1157 10.89 -24.62 22.54
N VAL A 1158 11.66 -24.30 23.57
CA VAL A 1158 11.11 -23.92 24.89
C VAL A 1158 10.56 -22.49 24.86
N ARG A 1159 11.25 -21.58 24.16
CA ARG A 1159 10.86 -20.18 24.09
C ARG A 1159 11.38 -19.47 22.84
N ILE A 1160 10.57 -18.60 22.26
CA ILE A 1160 10.96 -17.66 21.20
C ILE A 1160 11.01 -16.26 21.84
N VAL A 1161 12.18 -15.61 21.79
CA VAL A 1161 12.43 -14.41 22.61
C VAL A 1161 12.10 -13.09 21.89
N PRO A 1162 12.52 -12.85 20.63
CA PRO A 1162 12.21 -11.62 19.91
C PRO A 1162 10.79 -11.63 19.32
N GLU A 1163 10.18 -10.44 19.25
CA GLU A 1163 8.95 -10.22 18.47
C GLU A 1163 9.25 -10.21 16.97
N ASN A 1164 8.26 -10.57 16.15
CA ASN A 1164 8.39 -10.56 14.70
C ASN A 1164 8.64 -9.13 14.18
N GLY A 1165 9.61 -8.96 13.28
CA GLY A 1165 10.03 -7.66 12.74
C GLY A 1165 10.93 -6.84 13.67
N ARG A 1166 11.39 -7.40 14.80
CA ARG A 1166 12.28 -6.70 15.74
C ARG A 1166 13.74 -6.85 15.33
N SER A 1167 14.51 -5.76 15.42
CA SER A 1167 15.97 -5.79 15.28
C SER A 1167 16.63 -6.51 16.45
N VAL A 1168 17.57 -7.40 16.12
CA VAL A 1168 18.38 -8.19 17.05
C VAL A 1168 19.86 -7.91 16.79
N ASN A 1169 20.67 -7.89 17.85
CA ASN A 1169 22.12 -7.75 17.76
C ASN A 1169 22.83 -9.11 17.73
N GLN A 1170 24.07 -9.14 17.22
CA GLN A 1170 24.91 -10.34 17.35
C GLN A 1170 25.07 -10.71 18.82
N GLY A 1171 24.84 -11.99 19.15
CA GLY A 1171 24.85 -12.50 20.53
C GLY A 1171 23.56 -12.29 21.32
N GLU A 1172 22.54 -11.62 20.76
CA GLU A 1172 21.23 -11.48 21.39
C GLU A 1172 20.49 -12.82 21.40
N LEU A 1173 19.76 -13.12 22.48
CA LEU A 1173 19.03 -14.38 22.63
C LEU A 1173 17.83 -14.43 21.69
N LEU A 1174 17.80 -15.41 20.79
CA LEU A 1174 16.70 -15.65 19.85
C LEU A 1174 15.76 -16.74 20.36
N PHE A 1175 16.31 -17.89 20.73
CA PHE A 1175 15.55 -19.03 21.22
C PHE A 1175 16.14 -19.62 22.49
N VAL A 1176 15.29 -20.25 23.28
CA VAL A 1176 15.70 -21.19 24.32
C VAL A 1176 15.22 -22.57 23.89
N ILE A 1177 16.12 -23.54 23.83
CA ILE A 1177 15.85 -24.90 23.35
C ILE A 1177 16.25 -25.95 24.39
N ARG A 1178 15.74 -27.17 24.27
CA ARG A 1178 16.13 -28.30 25.13
C ARG A 1178 16.34 -29.55 24.27
N PRO A 1179 17.39 -30.36 24.48
CA PRO A 1179 17.54 -31.64 23.79
C PRO A 1179 16.30 -32.52 24.00
N ALA A 1180 15.80 -33.12 22.91
CA ALA A 1180 14.63 -34.00 22.92
C ALA A 1180 14.94 -35.30 22.16
N ALA A 1181 14.19 -36.36 22.44
CA ALA A 1181 14.23 -37.58 21.63
C ALA A 1181 13.42 -37.36 20.34
N ARG A 1182 13.88 -37.91 19.21
CA ARG A 1182 13.11 -37.89 17.96
C ARG A 1182 11.72 -38.49 18.19
N PRO A 1183 10.62 -37.81 17.83
CA PRO A 1183 9.32 -38.46 17.76
C PRO A 1183 9.41 -39.59 16.72
N ALA A 1184 8.87 -40.76 17.07
CA ALA A 1184 8.89 -41.97 16.25
C ALA A 1184 8.06 -41.84 14.97
#